data_AF-A0A318SAC1-F1
#
_entry.id   AF-A0A318SAC1-F1
#
_cell.length_a   1.000
_cell.length_b   1.000
_cell.length_c   1.000
_cell.angle_alpha   90.00
_cell.angle_beta   90.00
_cell.angle_gamma   90.00
#
_symmetry.space_group_name_H-M   'P 1'
#
loop_
_entity.id
_entity.type
_entity.pdbx_description
1 polymer ?
#
loop_
_entity_poly.entity_id
_entity_poly.type
_entity_poly.pdbx_seq_one_letter_code
_entity_poly.pdbx_strand_id
1 'polypeptide(L)'
;MNRIRLLLPFLSLLVACGGGGTSTPPPTEPVAVPKVDPQTRVTDAETRAALTSLTFDNATLCQPTDSAFPRTATQNKLVDVRTTPFTRCQGHFTFSKSTPLLSSLQAGNILVGQPGPGAPYGYLQRVKSVSTSGATVTVLTEQASLDEALIEGEFDRNETLTPSDLASLSLAPGVSASGLRAQSAPSSTLGAQTVLGPLDSYSLTIDKVLFDVDGNSSTTTDQVRLKGSFNLATDSGITMGLKWKKILGVPIYPNGVTFRMAYGFNQSANVRVEAELETSIDKEVELAKYTFSPITFFVGPVPVVLIPTVQVTSDLKGNVKAKMTFGASESITARAGFEYNDGFHNISEFNKSFSKYLETSPITGSVEGGLNLKGDILLYGLVGPYARIRGAVKFDAQIPRDPVWTLSAGIQGYVGIHADLLVKTLDYDTKIFDLPLFEFGRSAPLPPTISITSPTNGAQLQRNGLIFGGLCVSALDPQQGVLQAQVKANGTSIGTTTSGCLTLPASVLANPGDVTFTATVTNSKGLSASATSSVKIVNVPPTPYIVKPSDTDKVYDGQKVTLQGYVVSGSDKLDCPLPSGKASLTFTSSQSADVMPSDVCANPIATFNGAGTRVLTLRATDTVGEVGTTTRTITVLAKPTNYPPDVALLEPLIKDPTNPPSYSSTNATVSLKARVIDQDTANVSYTWRLRPRLSSTPVLLSNGTASGANAATGTIVTGSFNTSALLPGKCGGLSGEPFSIILEVNDGTTTVTREFKFGTQSGIC
;
A
#
# COMPACT_ATOMS: atom_id res chain seq x y z
N MET A 1 33.80 70.40 -9.67
CA MET A 1 33.86 71.38 -8.56
C MET A 1 34.47 70.70 -7.36
N ASN A 2 35.75 70.97 -7.14
CA ASN A 2 36.31 71.51 -5.89
C ASN A 2 36.25 70.54 -4.70
N ARG A 3 37.37 69.84 -4.39
CA ARG A 3 38.52 70.33 -3.57
C ARG A 3 38.17 70.16 -2.08
N ILE A 4 38.93 69.45 -1.22
CA ILE A 4 40.37 69.57 -0.87
C ILE A 4 40.67 68.42 0.14
N ARG A 5 41.66 67.54 -0.11
CA ARG A 5 43.06 67.50 0.45
C ARG A 5 43.12 67.16 1.96
N LEU A 6 44.08 66.42 2.53
CA LEU A 6 45.40 65.83 2.21
C LEU A 6 45.70 64.96 3.47
N LEU A 7 46.34 63.79 3.49
CA LEU A 7 47.77 63.56 3.26
C LEU A 7 48.03 62.03 3.37
N LEU A 8 48.69 61.48 2.35
CA LEU A 8 49.55 60.29 2.37
C LEU A 8 50.95 60.69 2.95
N PRO A 9 51.83 59.77 3.40
CA PRO A 9 52.51 58.74 2.56
C PRO A 9 52.65 57.34 3.22
N PHE A 10 52.55 56.24 2.47
CA PHE A 10 53.64 55.55 1.75
C PHE A 10 54.83 55.12 2.64
N LEU A 11 54.98 53.81 2.89
CA LEU A 11 56.20 53.10 2.52
C LEU A 11 55.96 51.58 2.37
N SER A 12 56.17 51.12 1.15
CA SER A 12 56.27 49.75 0.67
C SER A 12 57.59 49.08 1.10
N LEU A 13 57.60 47.76 1.30
CA LEU A 13 58.73 46.91 0.90
C LEU A 13 58.26 45.46 0.61
N LEU A 14 58.51 45.00 -0.61
CA LEU A 14 58.53 43.58 -1.02
C LEU A 14 59.88 42.97 -0.61
N VAL A 15 59.90 41.74 -0.06
CA VAL A 15 60.96 40.73 -0.30
C VAL A 15 60.36 39.32 -0.18
N ALA A 16 60.81 38.43 -1.08
CA ALA A 16 60.44 37.03 -1.24
C ALA A 16 61.32 36.04 -0.43
N CYS A 17 60.87 34.78 -0.41
CA CYS A 17 61.61 33.52 -0.17
C CYS A 17 62.15 33.16 1.24
N GLY A 18 61.71 31.99 1.71
CA GLY A 18 62.58 30.94 2.27
C GLY A 18 62.97 31.06 3.75
N GLY A 19 62.45 30.16 4.58
CA GLY A 19 63.00 29.91 5.90
C GLY A 19 62.09 29.01 6.74
N GLY A 20 62.52 27.77 6.97
CA GLY A 20 61.89 26.88 7.95
C GLY A 20 61.89 27.53 9.33
N GLY A 21 60.73 28.03 9.74
CA GLY A 21 60.48 28.47 11.10
C GLY A 21 59.92 27.29 11.88
N THR A 22 60.76 26.66 12.69
CA THR A 22 60.30 25.87 13.84
C THR A 22 59.40 26.76 14.66
N SER A 23 58.09 26.50 14.64
CA SER A 23 57.15 27.10 15.57
C SER A 23 57.56 26.66 16.97
N THR A 24 58.28 27.50 17.70
CA THR A 24 58.41 27.35 19.14
C THR A 24 56.98 27.24 19.70
N PRO A 25 56.65 26.18 20.46
CA PRO A 25 55.34 26.09 21.08
C PRO A 25 55.09 27.36 21.89
N PRO A 26 53.85 27.90 21.93
CA PRO A 26 53.54 28.97 22.85
C PRO A 26 53.96 28.54 24.27
N PRO A 27 54.48 29.45 25.11
CA PRO A 27 54.91 29.09 26.46
C PRO A 27 53.72 28.46 27.18
N THR A 28 53.87 27.19 27.58
CA THR A 28 52.89 26.49 28.40
C THR A 28 52.75 27.26 29.71
N GLU A 29 51.56 27.81 29.96
CA GLU A 29 51.25 28.36 31.29
C GLU A 29 51.56 27.28 32.35
N PRO A 30 52.22 27.64 33.46
CA PRO A 30 52.46 26.69 34.54
C PRO A 30 51.11 26.22 35.11
N VAL A 31 50.93 24.90 35.20
CA VAL A 31 49.74 24.25 35.78
C VAL A 31 49.50 24.83 37.18
N ALA A 32 48.29 25.33 37.44
CA ALA A 32 47.95 25.93 38.72
C ALA A 32 48.08 24.91 39.87
N VAL A 33 48.80 25.26 40.94
CA VAL A 33 48.91 24.40 42.13
C VAL A 33 47.54 24.34 42.82
N PRO A 34 46.92 23.15 42.98
CA PRO A 34 45.59 23.03 43.53
C PRO A 34 45.51 23.51 44.98
N LYS A 35 44.46 24.26 45.33
CA LYS A 35 44.20 24.70 46.70
C LYS A 35 42.96 24.02 47.24
N VAL A 36 43.14 23.14 48.23
CA VAL A 36 42.05 22.34 48.84
C VAL A 36 41.35 23.14 49.94
N ASP A 37 40.02 23.03 50.02
CA ASP A 37 39.28 23.61 51.13
C ASP A 37 39.58 22.88 52.46
N PRO A 38 39.86 23.57 53.56
CA PRO A 38 40.16 22.95 54.86
C PRO A 38 39.06 22.01 55.41
N GLN A 39 37.82 22.12 54.94
CA GLN A 39 36.70 21.24 55.30
C GLN A 39 36.68 19.94 54.50
N THR A 40 37.51 19.82 53.47
CA THR A 40 37.60 18.61 52.64
C THR A 40 38.27 17.48 53.41
N ARG A 41 37.67 16.29 53.34
CA ARG A 41 38.12 15.04 53.95
C ARG A 41 38.20 13.99 52.85
N VAL A 42 39.40 13.79 52.34
CA VAL A 42 39.70 12.73 51.36
C VAL A 42 39.75 11.39 52.08
N THR A 43 38.94 10.43 51.67
CA THR A 43 38.88 9.12 52.32
C THR A 43 40.09 8.26 51.99
N ASP A 44 40.70 7.70 53.05
CA ASP A 44 41.76 6.72 52.92
C ASP A 44 41.23 5.34 52.49
N ALA A 45 42.15 4.42 52.19
CA ALA A 45 41.80 3.07 51.73
C ALA A 45 41.00 2.28 52.78
N GLU A 46 41.30 2.46 54.08
CA GLU A 46 40.59 1.77 55.16
C GLU A 46 39.13 2.24 55.25
N THR A 47 38.91 3.56 55.21
CA THR A 47 37.58 4.16 55.27
C THR A 47 36.75 3.79 54.04
N ARG A 48 37.35 3.76 52.85
CA ARG A 48 36.68 3.28 51.64
C ARG A 48 36.31 1.80 51.70
N ALA A 49 37.17 0.96 52.28
CA ALA A 49 36.87 -0.46 52.47
C ALA A 49 35.77 -0.69 53.52
N ALA A 50 35.64 0.21 54.50
CA ALA A 50 34.58 0.14 55.52
C ALA A 50 33.20 0.55 54.98
N LEU A 51 33.13 1.35 53.89
CA LEU A 51 31.88 1.79 53.27
C LEU A 51 31.16 0.60 52.63
N THR A 52 29.99 0.24 53.18
CA THR A 52 29.18 -0.88 52.68
C THR A 52 28.09 -0.44 51.72
N SER A 53 27.55 0.77 51.87
CA SER A 53 26.53 1.30 50.96
C SER A 53 26.55 2.82 50.86
N LEU A 54 26.32 3.33 49.65
CA LEU A 54 25.93 4.71 49.36
C LEU A 54 24.62 4.68 48.55
N THR A 55 23.55 5.25 49.09
CA THR A 55 22.25 5.39 48.41
C THR A 55 21.83 6.86 48.36
N PHE A 56 20.97 7.22 47.41
CA PHE A 56 20.41 8.57 47.31
C PHE A 56 18.90 8.54 47.51
N ASP A 57 18.39 9.29 48.50
CA ASP A 57 16.98 9.27 48.89
C ASP A 57 16.06 9.89 47.83
N ASN A 58 16.61 10.79 47.01
CA ASN A 58 15.92 11.54 45.97
C ASN A 58 16.52 11.32 44.55
N ALA A 59 17.07 10.13 44.30
CA ALA A 59 17.76 9.79 43.04
C ALA A 59 16.96 10.19 41.78
N THR A 60 15.65 9.96 41.76
CA THR A 60 14.75 10.28 40.63
C THR A 60 14.62 11.78 40.33
N LEU A 61 14.90 12.65 41.31
CA LEU A 61 14.83 14.11 41.17
C LEU A 61 16.19 14.74 40.87
N CYS A 62 17.27 14.11 41.34
CA CYS A 62 18.61 14.69 41.29
C CYS A 62 19.50 14.11 40.17
N GLN A 63 19.17 12.94 39.62
CA GLN A 63 19.86 12.36 38.47
C GLN A 63 19.20 12.80 37.15
N PRO A 64 19.97 12.93 36.05
CA PRO A 64 19.41 13.23 34.74
C PRO A 64 18.47 12.09 34.32
N THR A 65 17.23 12.46 33.99
CA THR A 65 16.24 11.58 33.37
C THR A 65 16.62 11.37 31.91
N ASP A 66 16.63 10.12 31.44
CA ASP A 66 16.84 9.77 30.03
C ASP A 66 15.83 10.53 29.14
N SER A 67 16.22 11.67 28.58
CA SER A 67 15.42 12.34 27.56
C SER A 67 15.58 11.56 26.26
N ALA A 68 14.49 10.90 25.85
CA ALA A 68 14.35 10.27 24.55
C ALA A 68 14.65 11.28 23.42
N PHE A 69 15.20 10.80 22.29
CA PHE A 69 15.38 11.63 21.11
C PHE A 69 14.02 12.24 20.69
N PRO A 70 13.95 13.54 20.30
CA PRO A 70 12.72 14.10 19.79
C PRO A 70 12.33 13.36 18.50
N ARG A 71 11.17 12.69 18.51
CA ARG A 71 10.69 11.71 17.49
C ARG A 71 10.37 12.32 16.11
N THR A 72 10.73 13.58 15.85
CA THR A 72 10.35 14.30 14.63
C THR A 72 11.35 15.39 14.29
N ALA A 73 11.81 15.42 13.03
CA ALA A 73 12.63 16.50 12.45
C ALA A 73 11.99 17.91 12.55
N THR A 74 10.70 18.00 12.86
CA THR A 74 9.96 19.25 13.08
C THR A 74 9.86 19.69 14.54
N GLN A 75 10.26 18.86 15.52
CA GLN A 75 10.42 19.31 16.91
C GLN A 75 11.86 19.74 17.15
N ASN A 76 12.12 21.01 16.83
CA ASN A 76 13.41 21.67 17.04
C ASN A 76 13.72 22.00 18.52
N LYS A 77 13.01 21.38 19.45
CA LYS A 77 13.18 21.55 20.89
C LYS A 77 12.93 20.19 21.52
N LEU A 78 13.95 19.61 22.17
CA LEU A 78 13.70 18.58 23.17
C LEU A 78 12.56 19.08 24.06
N VAL A 79 11.61 18.20 24.37
CA VAL A 79 10.55 18.52 25.34
C VAL A 79 11.22 19.13 26.56
N ASP A 80 10.82 20.35 26.88
CA ASP A 80 11.39 21.23 27.91
C ASP A 80 11.14 20.60 29.28
N VAL A 81 11.87 19.52 29.60
CA VAL A 81 11.90 18.92 30.93
C VAL A 81 12.86 19.79 31.73
N ARG A 82 12.38 20.93 32.25
CA ARG A 82 12.70 21.52 33.57
C ARG A 82 12.47 23.03 33.57
N THR A 83 11.25 23.43 33.95
CA THR A 83 11.03 24.64 34.77
C THR A 83 11.23 24.37 36.26
N THR A 84 11.80 23.23 36.64
CA THR A 84 12.03 22.83 38.04
C THR A 84 13.48 23.08 38.45
N PRO A 85 13.74 23.78 39.57
CA PRO A 85 15.10 24.05 40.05
C PRO A 85 15.88 22.75 40.30
N PHE A 86 17.20 22.77 40.02
CA PHE A 86 18.09 21.63 40.23
C PHE A 86 18.07 21.20 41.69
N THR A 87 17.70 19.95 41.96
CA THR A 87 17.60 19.40 43.32
C THR A 87 18.89 18.63 43.63
N ARG A 88 19.63 19.03 44.67
CA ARG A 88 20.86 18.33 45.11
C ARG A 88 20.54 16.89 45.54
N CYS A 89 21.39 15.93 45.17
CA CYS A 89 21.24 14.56 45.67
C CYS A 89 21.45 14.49 47.18
N GLN A 90 20.58 13.82 47.91
CA GLN A 90 20.69 13.56 49.35
C GLN A 90 21.20 12.14 49.55
N GLY A 91 22.41 11.99 50.07
CA GLY A 91 23.10 10.71 50.16
C GLY A 91 23.09 10.12 51.57
N HIS A 92 22.95 8.80 51.65
CA HIS A 92 23.01 8.03 52.89
C HIS A 92 24.18 7.04 52.83
N PHE A 93 25.23 7.29 53.60
CA PHE A 93 26.40 6.42 53.69
C PHE A 93 26.28 5.49 54.90
N THR A 94 26.59 4.22 54.72
CA THR A 94 26.67 3.23 55.79
C THR A 94 28.07 2.62 55.81
N PHE A 95 28.77 2.75 56.94
CA PHE A 95 30.09 2.17 57.16
C PHE A 95 30.01 1.05 58.20
N SER A 96 30.66 -0.07 57.93
CA SER A 96 30.68 -1.26 58.79
C SER A 96 31.43 -1.09 60.11
N LYS A 97 32.39 -0.15 60.15
CA LYS A 97 33.19 0.20 61.32
C LYS A 97 33.54 1.69 61.34
N SER A 98 33.81 2.23 62.52
CA SER A 98 34.43 3.56 62.63
C SER A 98 35.92 3.51 62.24
N THR A 99 36.43 4.60 61.69
CA THR A 99 37.85 4.84 61.36
C THR A 99 38.32 6.16 61.97
N PRO A 100 39.63 6.45 62.02
CA PRO A 100 40.12 7.76 62.51
C PRO A 100 39.51 8.95 61.76
N LEU A 101 39.35 8.84 60.45
CA LEU A 101 38.69 9.86 59.64
C LEU A 101 37.23 10.05 60.06
N LEU A 102 36.46 8.95 60.16
CA LEU A 102 35.04 9.00 60.54
C LEU A 102 34.83 9.53 61.95
N SER A 103 35.73 9.23 62.88
CA SER A 103 35.68 9.72 64.26
C SER A 103 35.90 11.24 64.38
N SER A 104 36.57 11.83 63.39
CA SER A 104 36.80 13.29 63.28
C SER A 104 35.79 14.02 62.38
N LEU A 105 34.87 13.28 61.74
CA LEU A 105 33.96 13.81 60.74
C LEU A 105 32.84 14.64 61.40
N GLN A 106 32.62 15.85 60.90
CA GLN A 106 31.62 16.79 61.43
C GLN A 106 30.67 17.26 60.34
N ALA A 107 29.48 17.71 60.74
CA ALA A 107 28.55 18.39 59.84
C ALA A 107 29.25 19.60 59.18
N GLY A 108 29.04 19.76 57.88
CA GLY A 108 29.71 20.77 57.05
C GLY A 108 31.02 20.30 56.40
N ASN A 109 31.64 19.21 56.87
CA ASN A 109 32.79 18.63 56.17
C ASN A 109 32.39 18.12 54.78
N ILE A 110 33.32 18.13 53.84
CA ILE A 110 33.14 17.61 52.49
C ILE A 110 33.87 16.29 52.38
N LEU A 111 33.11 15.21 52.34
CA LEU A 111 33.62 13.86 52.21
C LEU A 111 33.83 13.54 50.73
N VAL A 112 35.05 13.19 50.34
CA VAL A 112 35.39 12.86 48.96
C VAL A 112 36.17 11.56 48.90
N GLY A 113 35.83 10.71 47.93
CA GLY A 113 36.42 9.39 47.80
C GLY A 113 36.49 8.92 46.36
N GLN A 114 37.56 8.19 46.07
CA GLN A 114 37.71 7.39 44.87
C GLN A 114 36.70 6.23 44.82
N PRO A 115 36.55 5.56 43.67
CA PRO A 115 35.82 4.29 43.57
C PRO A 115 36.20 3.29 44.66
N GLY A 116 35.20 2.60 45.19
CA GLY A 116 35.36 1.56 46.20
C GLY A 116 34.11 0.66 46.29
N PRO A 117 34.14 -0.41 47.10
CA PRO A 117 33.09 -1.42 47.13
C PRO A 117 31.67 -0.87 47.39
N GLY A 118 31.52 0.03 48.38
CA GLY A 118 30.23 0.66 48.69
C GLY A 118 29.92 1.93 47.89
N ALA A 119 30.85 2.38 47.04
CA ALA A 119 30.64 3.51 46.12
C ALA A 119 31.46 3.32 44.83
N PRO A 120 30.95 2.53 43.87
CA PRO A 120 31.69 2.15 42.66
C PRO A 120 32.10 3.34 41.76
N TYR A 121 31.42 4.48 41.91
CA TYR A 121 31.66 5.70 41.13
C TYR A 121 32.36 6.81 41.93
N GLY A 122 32.86 6.47 43.13
CA GLY A 122 33.34 7.46 44.08
C GLY A 122 32.21 8.36 44.58
N TYR A 123 32.57 9.45 45.24
CA TYR A 123 31.60 10.41 45.75
C TYR A 123 32.26 11.75 46.09
N LEU A 124 31.44 12.80 46.04
CA LEU A 124 31.74 14.12 46.55
C LEU A 124 30.48 14.67 47.25
N GLN A 125 30.48 14.65 48.58
CA GLN A 125 29.27 14.82 49.38
C GLN A 125 29.58 15.66 50.63
N ARG A 126 28.70 16.61 50.96
CA ARG A 126 28.77 17.40 52.19
C ARG A 126 28.03 16.67 53.29
N VAL A 127 28.68 16.54 54.44
CA VAL A 127 28.11 15.92 55.63
C VAL A 127 27.04 16.82 56.24
N LYS A 128 25.83 16.27 56.42
CA LYS A 128 24.73 16.89 57.16
C LYS A 128 24.70 16.43 58.61
N SER A 129 24.85 15.13 58.83
CA SER A 129 24.93 14.56 60.17
C SER A 129 25.67 13.23 60.16
N VAL A 130 26.29 12.91 61.29
CA VAL A 130 26.95 11.62 61.54
C VAL A 130 26.26 10.98 62.73
N SER A 131 25.88 9.71 62.62
CA SER A 131 25.33 8.92 63.71
C SER A 131 26.06 7.59 63.82
N THR A 132 26.28 7.12 65.04
CA THR A 132 26.96 5.85 65.31
C THR A 132 26.04 4.96 66.13
N SER A 133 25.82 3.74 65.66
CA SER A 133 25.03 2.72 66.35
C SER A 133 25.82 1.41 66.39
N GLY A 134 26.33 1.05 67.57
CA GLY A 134 27.27 -0.05 67.71
C GLY A 134 28.56 0.20 66.91
N ALA A 135 28.93 -0.75 66.05
CA ALA A 135 30.08 -0.60 65.15
C ALA A 135 29.78 0.20 63.88
N THR A 136 28.50 0.34 63.51
CA THR A 136 28.08 0.96 62.25
C THR A 136 28.05 2.48 62.37
N VAL A 137 28.66 3.17 61.41
CA VAL A 137 28.58 4.63 61.27
C VAL A 137 27.69 4.96 60.09
N THR A 138 26.70 5.81 60.30
CA THR A 138 25.81 6.33 59.26
C THR A 138 26.08 7.81 59.05
N VAL A 139 26.19 8.23 57.80
CA VAL A 139 26.41 9.65 57.45
C VAL A 139 25.33 10.10 56.47
N LEU A 140 24.52 11.06 56.91
CA LEU A 140 23.60 11.76 56.01
C LEU A 140 24.36 12.88 55.33
N THR A 141 24.13 13.04 54.03
CA THR A 141 24.87 13.95 53.19
C THR A 141 23.98 14.64 52.17
N GLU A 142 24.47 15.74 51.60
CA GLU A 142 23.96 16.32 50.37
C GLU A 142 25.09 16.44 49.35
N GLN A 143 24.74 16.49 48.07
CA GLN A 143 25.71 16.67 46.99
C GLN A 143 26.54 17.94 47.23
N ALA A 144 27.86 17.75 47.23
CA ALA A 144 28.84 18.83 47.29
C ALA A 144 29.43 19.09 45.90
N SER A 145 30.08 20.24 45.77
CA SER A 145 30.68 20.69 44.53
C SER A 145 32.20 20.65 44.51
N LEU A 146 32.77 20.64 43.31
CA LEU A 146 34.23 20.67 43.14
C LEU A 146 34.83 21.95 43.73
N ASP A 147 34.16 23.10 43.60
CA ASP A 147 34.62 24.38 44.16
C ASP A 147 34.38 24.56 45.65
N GLU A 148 33.53 23.73 46.26
CA GLU A 148 33.43 23.60 47.71
C GLU A 148 34.63 22.79 48.26
N ALA A 149 35.10 21.78 47.51
CA ALA A 149 36.25 20.95 47.91
C ALA A 149 37.62 21.52 47.52
N LEU A 150 37.68 22.27 46.41
CA LEU A 150 38.89 22.78 45.78
C LEU A 150 38.69 24.25 45.39
N ILE A 151 39.41 25.15 46.05
CA ILE A 151 39.38 26.60 45.81
C ILE A 151 39.99 26.96 44.44
N GLU A 152 40.99 26.21 43.99
CA GLU A 152 41.66 26.36 42.69
C GLU A 152 42.02 24.97 42.16
N GLY A 153 41.81 24.75 40.86
CA GLY A 153 42.08 23.48 40.22
C GLY A 153 42.16 23.60 38.70
N GLU A 154 42.93 22.69 38.11
CA GLU A 154 43.10 22.57 36.67
C GLU A 154 43.21 21.09 36.32
N PHE A 155 42.53 20.68 35.26
CA PHE A 155 42.75 19.40 34.61
C PHE A 155 42.57 19.54 33.10
N ASP A 156 43.41 18.84 32.34
CA ASP A 156 43.25 18.62 30.90
C ASP A 156 43.65 17.17 30.62
N ARG A 157 42.76 16.42 29.96
CA ARG A 157 42.92 14.99 29.65
C ARG A 157 42.39 14.67 28.27
N ASN A 158 43.12 13.79 27.58
CA ASN A 158 42.68 13.11 26.38
C ASN A 158 42.78 11.61 26.64
N GLU A 159 41.63 10.95 26.70
CA GLU A 159 41.54 9.52 27.04
C GLU A 159 40.99 8.75 25.84
N THR A 160 41.60 7.62 25.50
CA THR A 160 41.04 6.71 24.48
C THR A 160 40.33 5.59 25.20
N LEU A 161 39.03 5.43 24.95
CA LEU A 161 38.28 4.30 25.49
C LEU A 161 38.60 3.06 24.66
N THR A 162 39.25 2.08 25.26
CA THR A 162 39.55 0.79 24.62
C THR A 162 38.68 -0.32 25.20
N PRO A 163 38.49 -1.46 24.51
CA PRO A 163 37.62 -2.53 25.01
C PRO A 163 37.97 -3.06 26.41
N SER A 164 39.23 -2.96 26.84
CA SER A 164 39.65 -3.31 28.20
C SER A 164 39.14 -2.35 29.28
N ASP A 165 38.73 -1.14 28.90
CA ASP A 165 38.19 -0.14 29.83
C ASP A 165 36.72 -0.40 30.16
N LEU A 166 36.08 -1.41 29.55
CA LEU A 166 34.67 -1.67 29.77
C LEU A 166 34.42 -2.36 31.12
N ALA A 167 33.62 -1.73 31.98
CA ALA A 167 33.22 -2.30 33.26
C ALA A 167 31.99 -3.22 33.12
N SER A 168 31.02 -2.84 32.28
CA SER A 168 29.87 -3.68 31.97
C SER A 168 29.28 -3.39 30.58
N LEU A 169 28.66 -4.43 30.01
CA LEU A 169 27.92 -4.38 28.76
C LEU A 169 26.53 -4.97 28.98
N SER A 170 25.49 -4.19 28.70
CA SER A 170 24.11 -4.69 28.58
C SER A 170 23.76 -4.85 27.10
N LEU A 171 23.18 -5.99 26.72
CA LEU A 171 22.72 -6.25 25.35
C LEU A 171 21.25 -6.65 25.38
N ALA A 172 20.46 -6.11 24.45
CA ALA A 172 19.08 -6.57 24.27
C ALA A 172 19.04 -7.99 23.69
N PRO A 173 17.96 -8.76 23.96
CA PRO A 173 17.77 -10.08 23.35
C PRO A 173 17.81 -9.99 21.81
N GLY A 174 18.64 -10.79 21.14
CA GLY A 174 18.83 -10.73 19.68
C GLY A 174 19.99 -9.81 19.23
N VAL A 175 20.67 -9.14 20.15
CA VAL A 175 21.89 -8.39 19.88
C VAL A 175 23.09 -9.17 20.41
N SER A 176 24.15 -9.30 19.62
CA SER A 176 25.40 -9.92 20.03
C SER A 176 26.57 -8.98 19.80
N ALA A 177 27.59 -9.03 20.66
CA ALA A 177 28.82 -8.27 20.49
C ALA A 177 29.97 -9.18 20.05
N SER A 178 30.81 -8.70 19.14
CA SER A 178 31.94 -9.46 18.61
C SER A 178 33.07 -9.58 19.63
N GLY A 179 33.63 -10.77 19.78
CA GLY A 179 34.75 -11.02 20.70
C GLY A 179 34.39 -11.32 22.16
N LEU A 180 33.10 -11.32 22.53
CA LEU A 180 32.67 -11.82 23.84
C LEU A 180 32.98 -13.32 23.97
N ARG A 181 34.08 -13.65 24.64
CA ARG A 181 34.41 -15.04 24.97
C ARG A 181 33.75 -15.40 26.29
N ALA A 182 32.98 -16.48 26.32
CA ALA A 182 32.54 -17.05 27.59
C ALA A 182 33.80 -17.53 28.34
N GLN A 183 34.16 -16.89 29.45
CA GLN A 183 35.13 -17.46 30.37
C GLN A 183 34.38 -18.38 31.32
N SER A 184 34.70 -19.67 31.23
CA SER A 184 34.31 -20.65 32.24
C SER A 184 35.01 -20.30 33.56
N ALA A 185 34.27 -19.70 34.50
CA ALA A 185 34.71 -19.63 35.88
C ALA A 185 34.82 -21.07 36.45
N PRO A 186 35.84 -21.40 37.26
CA PRO A 186 35.90 -22.67 37.97
C PRO A 186 34.64 -22.82 38.82
N SER A 187 33.91 -23.92 38.60
CA SER A 187 32.65 -24.23 39.27
C SER A 187 32.88 -24.38 40.78
N SER A 188 32.65 -23.31 41.55
CA SER A 188 32.28 -23.44 42.96
C SER A 188 30.76 -23.46 43.04
N THR A 189 30.23 -24.50 43.67
CA THR A 189 28.82 -24.84 43.86
C THR A 189 27.96 -23.66 44.34
N LEU A 190 27.39 -22.88 43.40
CA LEU A 190 26.16 -22.08 43.46
C LEU A 190 26.08 -21.20 42.19
N GLY A 191 25.34 -21.66 41.17
CA GLY A 191 25.00 -20.90 39.97
C GLY A 191 26.18 -20.61 39.02
N ALA A 192 26.17 -21.22 37.84
CA ALA A 192 27.12 -20.88 36.79
C ALA A 192 26.89 -19.44 36.32
N GLN A 193 27.65 -18.48 36.85
CA GLN A 193 27.69 -17.11 36.34
C GLN A 193 28.69 -17.09 35.18
N THR A 194 28.21 -16.91 33.96
CA THR A 194 29.09 -16.73 32.79
C THR A 194 29.83 -15.41 32.96
N VAL A 195 31.11 -15.47 33.31
CA VAL A 195 31.98 -14.29 33.32
C VAL A 195 32.32 -14.01 31.86
N LEU A 196 31.88 -12.86 31.34
CA LEU A 196 32.21 -12.44 29.99
C LEU A 196 33.68 -12.01 29.96
N GLY A 197 34.47 -12.61 29.06
CA GLY A 197 35.84 -12.18 28.78
C GLY A 197 35.89 -10.81 28.12
N PRO A 198 37.08 -10.20 28.01
CA PRO A 198 37.26 -8.88 27.41
C PRO A 198 36.77 -8.87 25.96
N LEU A 199 36.15 -7.75 25.54
CA LEU A 199 35.74 -7.53 24.16
C LEU A 199 36.96 -7.26 23.28
N ASP A 200 36.92 -7.71 22.03
CA ASP A 200 37.97 -7.44 21.04
C ASP A 200 37.70 -6.13 20.26
N SER A 201 36.44 -5.69 20.18
CA SER A 201 36.00 -4.46 19.49
C SER A 201 34.61 -4.00 19.96
N TYR A 202 34.21 -2.76 19.65
CA TYR A 202 32.82 -2.29 19.86
C TYR A 202 31.94 -2.57 18.62
N SER A 203 31.89 -3.84 18.24
CA SER A 203 31.10 -4.31 17.10
C SER A 203 29.87 -5.07 17.59
N LEU A 204 28.70 -4.69 17.10
CA LEU A 204 27.41 -5.32 17.37
C LEU A 204 26.85 -5.95 16.10
N THR A 205 26.29 -7.14 16.25
CA THR A 205 25.37 -7.75 15.29
C THR A 205 23.96 -7.66 15.86
N ILE A 206 23.02 -7.18 15.05
CA ILE A 206 21.64 -6.93 15.43
C ILE A 206 20.76 -7.93 14.68
N ASP A 207 19.98 -8.72 15.39
CA ASP A 207 18.86 -9.50 14.88
C ASP A 207 17.71 -9.45 15.91
N LYS A 208 17.01 -8.31 15.92
CA LYS A 208 16.05 -7.94 16.95
C LYS A 208 14.64 -7.88 16.39
N VAL A 209 13.70 -8.56 17.03
CA VAL A 209 12.26 -8.30 16.83
C VAL A 209 11.92 -6.99 17.56
N LEU A 210 11.54 -5.96 16.79
CA LEU A 210 11.13 -4.66 17.32
C LEU A 210 9.64 -4.63 17.67
N PHE A 211 8.85 -5.42 16.96
CA PHE A 211 7.41 -5.54 17.16
C PHE A 211 6.95 -6.94 16.77
N ASP A 212 6.02 -7.48 17.57
CA ASP A 212 5.39 -8.79 17.41
C ASP A 212 3.92 -8.59 17.80
N VAL A 213 2.99 -8.96 16.91
CA VAL A 213 1.57 -8.63 17.05
C VAL A 213 0.92 -9.45 18.16
N ASP A 214 1.20 -10.75 18.23
CA ASP A 214 0.60 -11.67 19.19
C ASP A 214 1.55 -12.01 20.36
N GLY A 215 2.82 -11.58 20.27
CA GLY A 215 3.83 -11.80 21.30
C GLY A 215 4.38 -13.23 21.31
N ASN A 216 4.04 -14.03 20.29
CA ASN A 216 4.51 -15.38 20.12
C ASN A 216 5.73 -15.39 19.17
N SER A 217 6.92 -15.53 19.76
CA SER A 217 8.17 -15.52 18.98
C SER A 217 8.31 -16.62 17.91
N SER A 218 7.41 -17.61 17.88
CA SER A 218 7.40 -18.69 16.87
C SER A 218 6.66 -18.33 15.57
N THR A 219 5.75 -17.37 15.60
CA THR A 219 5.10 -16.82 14.40
C THR A 219 5.99 -15.70 13.86
N THR A 220 6.43 -15.82 12.59
CA THR A 220 7.43 -14.90 12.00
C THR A 220 6.84 -13.94 10.97
N THR A 221 5.65 -14.24 10.46
CA THR A 221 4.93 -13.42 9.46
C THR A 221 4.30 -12.18 10.08
N ASP A 222 4.21 -12.12 11.40
CA ASP A 222 3.64 -11.05 12.19
C ASP A 222 4.71 -10.27 13.00
N GLN A 223 5.99 -10.48 12.67
CA GLN A 223 7.11 -9.78 13.27
C GLN A 223 7.61 -8.64 12.39
N VAL A 224 8.08 -7.57 13.04
CA VAL A 224 8.93 -6.55 12.44
C VAL A 224 10.32 -6.69 13.02
N ARG A 225 11.29 -6.95 12.16
CA ARG A 225 12.64 -7.33 12.56
C ARG A 225 13.67 -6.35 12.04
N LEU A 226 14.56 -5.94 12.93
CA LEU A 226 15.73 -5.14 12.65
C LEU A 226 16.93 -6.07 12.58
N LYS A 227 17.60 -6.07 11.43
CA LYS A 227 18.84 -6.79 11.19
C LYS A 227 19.96 -5.83 10.85
N GLY A 228 21.19 -6.16 11.19
CA GLY A 228 22.30 -5.30 10.83
C GLY A 228 23.58 -5.54 11.61
N SER A 229 24.51 -4.64 11.37
CA SER A 229 25.73 -4.53 12.15
C SER A 229 26.05 -3.06 12.45
N PHE A 230 26.72 -2.85 13.57
CA PHE A 230 27.16 -1.54 14.03
C PHE A 230 28.58 -1.68 14.56
N ASN A 231 29.52 -0.90 14.04
CA ASN A 231 30.90 -0.86 14.51
C ASN A 231 31.22 0.54 14.98
N LEU A 232 31.78 0.64 16.18
CA LEU A 232 32.25 1.88 16.77
C LEU A 232 33.75 1.78 17.05
N ALA A 233 34.47 2.84 16.73
CA ALA A 233 35.86 3.03 17.08
C ALA A 233 36.01 4.41 17.75
N THR A 234 36.65 4.45 18.91
CA THR A 234 36.76 5.61 19.81
C THR A 234 38.16 6.21 19.75
N ASP A 235 38.84 6.05 18.61
CA ASP A 235 40.26 6.36 18.39
C ASP A 235 40.60 7.84 18.62
N SER A 236 39.60 8.71 18.47
CA SER A 236 39.72 10.16 18.73
C SER A 236 39.39 10.54 20.19
N GLY A 237 38.97 9.57 21.00
CA GLY A 237 38.89 9.64 22.44
C GLY A 237 37.88 10.62 23.02
N ILE A 238 38.04 10.83 24.31
CA ILE A 238 37.36 11.81 25.14
C ILE A 238 38.38 12.89 25.47
N THR A 239 38.11 14.11 25.03
CA THR A 239 38.86 15.31 25.42
C THR A 239 38.09 16.03 26.50
N MET A 240 38.75 16.31 27.63
CA MET A 240 38.14 17.01 28.75
C MET A 240 39.11 18.01 29.36
N GLY A 241 38.64 19.23 29.61
CA GLY A 241 39.40 20.24 30.34
C GLY A 241 38.50 21.01 31.30
N LEU A 242 39.01 21.30 32.49
CA LEU A 242 38.39 22.20 33.45
C LEU A 242 39.48 23.00 34.16
N LYS A 243 39.35 24.32 34.20
CA LYS A 243 40.23 25.20 34.99
C LYS A 243 39.37 26.18 35.74
N TRP A 244 39.61 26.34 37.03
CA TRP A 244 38.88 27.29 37.87
C TRP A 244 39.75 27.89 38.96
N LYS A 245 39.40 29.12 39.36
CA LYS A 245 40.11 29.84 40.41
C LYS A 245 39.18 30.78 41.17
N LYS A 246 39.20 30.68 42.50
CA LYS A 246 38.54 31.62 43.42
C LYS A 246 39.54 32.34 44.34
N ILE A 247 39.35 33.63 44.56
CA ILE A 247 40.01 34.41 45.63
C ILE A 247 38.92 35.06 46.47
N LEU A 248 38.98 34.89 47.80
CA LEU A 248 37.99 35.40 48.75
C LEU A 248 36.54 35.02 48.40
N GLY A 249 36.33 33.83 47.82
CA GLY A 249 35.02 33.34 47.38
C GLY A 249 34.56 33.86 46.01
N VAL A 250 35.34 34.71 45.34
CA VAL A 250 35.00 35.33 44.04
C VAL A 250 35.80 34.68 42.90
N PRO A 251 35.18 34.32 41.75
CA PRO A 251 35.87 33.74 40.59
C PRO A 251 36.60 34.78 39.70
N ILE A 252 37.72 34.44 39.02
CA ILE A 252 38.70 35.47 38.52
C ILE A 252 39.15 35.36 37.05
N TYR A 253 39.03 34.23 36.33
CA TYR A 253 39.56 34.12 34.94
C TYR A 253 38.59 33.46 33.96
N PRO A 254 38.50 33.93 32.71
CA PRO A 254 37.84 35.19 32.38
C PRO A 254 36.36 35.28 32.85
N ASN A 255 35.88 34.40 33.74
CA ASN A 255 34.99 34.71 34.88
C ASN A 255 34.81 33.49 35.82
N GLY A 256 35.89 32.75 36.10
CA GLY A 256 35.98 31.73 37.15
C GLY A 256 36.20 30.29 36.73
N VAL A 257 35.74 29.91 35.53
CA VAL A 257 35.71 28.53 35.04
C VAL A 257 35.89 28.51 33.52
N THR A 258 36.81 27.70 33.02
CA THR A 258 36.83 27.24 31.63
C THR A 258 36.52 25.75 31.60
N PHE A 259 35.66 25.31 30.68
CA PHE A 259 35.28 23.91 30.55
C PHE A 259 35.30 23.50 29.09
N ARG A 260 35.92 22.36 28.75
CA ARG A 260 36.00 21.85 27.39
C ARG A 260 35.67 20.37 27.39
N MET A 261 34.84 19.95 26.44
CA MET A 261 34.45 18.57 26.26
C MET A 261 34.32 18.25 24.77
N ALA A 262 34.93 17.15 24.32
CA ALA A 262 34.68 16.60 22.99
C ALA A 262 34.76 15.07 22.94
N TYR A 263 33.79 14.44 22.27
CA TYR A 263 33.74 13.02 21.98
C TYR A 263 34.12 12.81 20.52
N GLY A 264 35.22 12.10 20.26
CA GLY A 264 35.65 11.74 18.92
C GLY A 264 35.42 10.26 18.64
N PHE A 265 34.79 9.94 17.51
CA PHE A 265 34.56 8.56 17.11
C PHE A 265 34.46 8.36 15.59
N ASN A 266 34.78 7.14 15.16
CA ASN A 266 34.52 6.59 13.85
C ASN A 266 33.44 5.51 13.98
N GLN A 267 32.44 5.55 13.12
CA GLN A 267 31.31 4.65 13.17
C GLN A 267 30.96 4.14 11.77
N SER A 268 30.53 2.88 11.70
CA SER A 268 29.87 2.34 10.52
C SER A 268 28.67 1.50 10.93
N ALA A 269 27.60 1.56 10.16
CA ALA A 269 26.43 0.72 10.36
C ALA A 269 25.89 0.19 9.04
N ASN A 270 25.32 -1.00 9.10
CA ASN A 270 24.45 -1.55 8.08
C ASN A 270 23.15 -1.95 8.78
N VAL A 271 22.02 -1.42 8.31
CA VAL A 271 20.72 -1.67 8.90
C VAL A 271 19.76 -2.15 7.83
N ARG A 272 18.97 -3.18 8.15
CA ARG A 272 17.91 -3.75 7.33
C ARG A 272 16.68 -3.94 8.19
N VAL A 273 15.53 -3.48 7.71
CA VAL A 273 14.23 -3.66 8.34
C VAL A 273 13.41 -4.64 7.50
N GLU A 274 12.86 -5.67 8.13
CA GLU A 274 11.96 -6.66 7.54
C GLU A 274 10.59 -6.58 8.22
N ALA A 275 9.52 -6.42 7.45
CA ALA A 275 8.15 -6.44 7.94
C ALA A 275 7.27 -7.21 6.97
N GLU A 276 6.41 -8.12 7.44
CA GLU A 276 5.55 -8.98 6.59
C GLU A 276 4.04 -8.70 6.74
N LEU A 277 3.67 -7.62 7.44
CA LEU A 277 2.28 -7.38 7.87
C LEU A 277 1.84 -5.91 7.71
N GLU A 278 0.54 -5.66 7.66
CA GLU A 278 -0.02 -4.30 7.68
C GLU A 278 -0.14 -3.78 9.13
N THR A 279 0.59 -2.73 9.47
CA THR A 279 0.55 -2.12 10.81
C THR A 279 1.10 -0.70 10.85
N SER A 280 0.77 0.02 11.92
CA SER A 280 1.44 1.24 12.34
C SER A 280 2.43 0.93 13.46
N ILE A 281 3.66 1.41 13.32
CA ILE A 281 4.76 1.17 14.25
C ILE A 281 5.20 2.51 14.84
N ASP A 282 5.42 2.54 16.16
CA ASP A 282 6.12 3.60 16.88
C ASP A 282 6.81 2.93 18.08
N LYS A 283 8.06 2.51 17.88
CA LYS A 283 8.84 1.76 18.86
C LYS A 283 10.25 2.30 18.97
N GLU A 284 10.78 2.30 20.19
CA GLU A 284 12.16 2.59 20.51
C GLU A 284 12.68 1.44 21.38
N VAL A 285 13.88 0.96 21.07
CA VAL A 285 14.49 -0.20 21.74
C VAL A 285 15.95 0.12 22.03
N GLU A 286 16.36 0.02 23.30
CA GLU A 286 17.78 0.01 23.67
C GLU A 286 18.41 -1.30 23.15
N LEU A 287 19.44 -1.19 22.31
CA LEU A 287 20.14 -2.33 21.71
C LEU A 287 21.33 -2.74 22.55
N ALA A 288 22.10 -1.76 23.04
CA ALA A 288 23.27 -1.98 23.87
C ALA A 288 23.56 -0.78 24.78
N LYS A 289 24.12 -1.06 25.95
CA LYS A 289 24.65 -0.04 26.87
C LYS A 289 26.05 -0.43 27.35
N TYR A 290 27.03 0.37 26.96
CA TYR A 290 28.42 0.28 27.38
C TYR A 290 28.63 1.18 28.60
N THR A 291 29.07 0.61 29.72
CA THR A 291 29.48 1.36 30.91
C THR A 291 30.97 1.14 31.11
N PHE A 292 31.75 2.21 31.03
CA PHE A 292 33.20 2.15 31.15
C PHE A 292 33.63 2.23 32.62
N SER A 293 34.84 1.75 32.88
CA SER A 293 35.49 1.83 34.18
C SER A 293 35.69 3.29 34.57
N PRO A 294 35.53 3.64 35.86
CA PRO A 294 35.69 5.02 36.29
C PRO A 294 37.09 5.56 36.03
N ILE A 295 37.18 6.67 35.30
CA ILE A 295 38.43 7.39 35.07
C ILE A 295 38.65 8.29 36.26
N THR A 296 39.67 7.99 37.06
CA THR A 296 40.00 8.75 38.26
C THR A 296 41.29 9.52 38.07
N PHE A 297 41.24 10.83 38.27
CA PHE A 297 42.43 11.67 38.31
C PHE A 297 42.43 12.53 39.58
N PHE A 298 43.59 13.04 39.94
CA PHE A 298 43.77 13.80 41.18
C PHE A 298 44.01 15.26 40.87
N VAL A 299 43.20 16.12 41.47
CA VAL A 299 43.44 17.57 41.52
C VAL A 299 43.94 17.88 42.93
N GLY A 300 45.26 17.85 43.09
CA GLY A 300 45.88 17.80 44.42
C GLY A 300 45.56 16.47 45.11
N PRO A 301 45.17 16.42 46.39
CA PRO A 301 44.76 15.18 47.05
C PRO A 301 43.31 14.77 46.71
N VAL A 302 42.52 15.61 46.04
CA VAL A 302 41.10 15.35 45.79
C VAL A 302 40.93 14.49 44.54
N PRO A 303 40.32 13.30 44.64
CA PRO A 303 40.07 12.45 43.49
C PRO A 303 38.81 12.90 42.74
N VAL A 304 38.94 13.21 41.46
CA VAL A 304 37.84 13.50 40.54
C VAL A 304 37.57 12.26 39.69
N VAL A 305 36.32 11.82 39.65
CA VAL A 305 35.92 10.53 39.06
C VAL A 305 34.90 10.75 37.97
N LEU A 306 35.21 10.23 36.78
CA LEU A 306 34.38 10.34 35.58
C LEU A 306 33.93 8.96 35.11
N ILE A 307 32.67 8.85 34.74
CA ILE A 307 32.05 7.59 34.31
C ILE A 307 31.51 7.78 32.90
N PRO A 308 32.26 7.36 31.87
CA PRO A 308 31.77 7.35 30.51
C PRO A 308 30.72 6.25 30.32
N THR A 309 29.63 6.58 29.64
CA THR A 309 28.62 5.60 29.19
C THR A 309 28.25 5.85 27.74
N VAL A 310 28.03 4.78 26.98
CA VAL A 310 27.51 4.84 25.60
C VAL A 310 26.27 3.97 25.49
N GLN A 311 25.14 4.56 25.13
CA GLN A 311 23.90 3.86 24.81
C GLN A 311 23.68 3.86 23.30
N VAL A 312 23.30 2.70 22.77
CA VAL A 312 22.86 2.51 21.39
C VAL A 312 21.39 2.14 21.42
N THR A 313 20.52 2.97 20.85
CA THR A 313 19.08 2.68 20.71
C THR A 313 18.68 2.70 19.25
N SER A 314 17.60 1.99 18.91
CA SER A 314 16.98 2.08 17.59
C SER A 314 15.53 2.48 17.71
N ASP A 315 15.09 3.39 16.85
CA ASP A 315 13.70 3.79 16.73
C ASP A 315 13.14 3.39 15.36
N LEU A 316 11.86 3.02 15.32
CA LEU A 316 11.15 2.68 14.10
C LEU A 316 9.74 3.28 14.16
N LYS A 317 9.40 4.06 13.15
CA LYS A 317 8.11 4.74 13.04
C LYS A 317 7.56 4.70 11.63
N GLY A 318 6.29 4.37 11.47
CA GLY A 318 5.64 4.43 10.16
C GLY A 318 4.48 3.48 9.97
N ASN A 319 3.98 3.43 8.73
CA ASN A 319 2.92 2.53 8.31
C ASN A 319 3.44 1.57 7.25
N VAL A 320 3.26 0.29 7.50
CA VAL A 320 3.54 -0.82 6.59
C VAL A 320 2.20 -1.31 6.07
N LYS A 321 2.02 -1.51 4.76
CA LYS A 321 0.78 -2.09 4.18
C LYS A 321 0.99 -3.43 3.47
N ALA A 322 2.23 -3.89 3.33
CA ALA A 322 2.56 -5.20 2.78
C ALA A 322 3.98 -5.60 3.18
N LYS A 323 4.37 -6.83 2.82
CA LYS A 323 5.72 -7.36 3.07
C LYS A 323 6.80 -6.49 2.45
N MET A 324 7.58 -5.78 3.28
CA MET A 324 8.65 -4.89 2.87
C MET A 324 10.01 -5.29 3.46
N THR A 325 11.04 -5.01 2.68
CA THR A 325 12.41 -4.98 3.17
C THR A 325 13.12 -3.77 2.62
N PHE A 326 13.82 -3.05 3.48
CA PHE A 326 14.68 -1.94 3.08
C PHE A 326 15.88 -1.88 4.01
N GLY A 327 16.94 -1.22 3.57
CA GLY A 327 18.14 -1.02 4.37
C GLY A 327 18.99 0.13 3.89
N ALA A 328 20.03 0.44 4.65
CA ALA A 328 21.07 1.38 4.26
C ALA A 328 22.38 1.04 4.95
N SER A 329 23.47 1.57 4.41
CA SER A 329 24.78 1.55 5.05
C SER A 329 25.31 2.97 5.22
N GLU A 330 25.98 3.19 6.33
CA GLU A 330 26.46 4.49 6.77
C GLU A 330 27.89 4.36 7.28
N SER A 331 28.69 5.41 7.05
CA SER A 331 29.95 5.62 7.77
C SER A 331 30.09 7.08 8.20
N ILE A 332 30.30 7.28 9.50
CA ILE A 332 30.46 8.58 10.15
C ILE A 332 31.85 8.69 10.77
N THR A 333 32.48 9.86 10.61
CA THR A 333 33.55 10.33 11.49
C THR A 333 33.10 11.63 12.14
N ALA A 334 32.98 11.64 13.46
CA ALA A 334 32.44 12.78 14.18
C ALA A 334 33.30 13.13 15.39
N ARG A 335 33.48 14.43 15.62
CA ARG A 335 33.88 15.02 16.88
C ARG A 335 32.73 15.87 17.38
N ALA A 336 32.05 15.43 18.44
CA ALA A 336 30.96 16.18 19.05
C ALA A 336 31.46 16.85 20.33
N GLY A 337 31.50 18.18 20.36
CA GLY A 337 32.03 18.90 21.52
C GLY A 337 31.66 20.37 21.63
N PHE A 338 31.83 20.91 22.83
CA PHE A 338 31.67 22.32 23.13
C PHE A 338 32.75 22.78 24.13
N GLU A 339 32.98 24.08 24.13
CA GLU A 339 33.84 24.77 25.07
C GLU A 339 33.05 25.91 25.74
N TYR A 340 33.26 26.09 27.04
CA TYR A 340 32.79 27.23 27.79
C TYR A 340 33.99 28.08 28.20
N ASN A 341 34.04 29.31 27.71
CA ASN A 341 35.03 30.32 28.07
C ASN A 341 34.38 31.70 27.98
N ASP A 342 33.78 32.16 29.09
CA ASP A 342 32.92 33.37 29.13
C ASP A 342 31.74 33.32 28.12
N GLY A 343 31.28 32.10 27.82
CA GLY A 343 30.28 31.81 26.80
C GLY A 343 30.49 30.43 26.20
N PHE A 344 29.44 29.85 25.63
CA PHE A 344 29.54 28.54 24.96
C PHE A 344 29.95 28.69 23.50
N HIS A 345 30.91 27.86 23.09
CA HIS A 345 31.43 27.75 21.74
C HIS A 345 31.32 26.30 21.26
N ASN A 346 30.86 26.10 20.03
CA ASN A 346 30.83 24.80 19.40
C ASN A 346 32.22 24.45 18.85
N ILE A 347 32.75 23.28 19.22
CA ILE A 347 34.05 22.77 18.74
C ILE A 347 33.88 21.43 18.01
N SER A 348 32.70 21.20 17.44
CA SER A 348 32.34 19.96 16.76
C SER A 348 32.84 19.94 15.31
N GLU A 349 33.30 18.78 14.86
CA GLU A 349 33.72 18.50 13.48
C GLU A 349 32.97 17.26 12.97
N PHE A 350 32.64 17.24 11.68
CA PHE A 350 31.86 16.13 11.13
C PHE A 350 32.16 15.87 9.66
N ASN A 351 32.48 14.61 9.37
CA ASN A 351 32.62 14.09 8.03
C ASN A 351 31.75 12.83 7.88
N LYS A 352 31.17 12.64 6.70
CA LYS A 352 30.21 11.57 6.43
C LYS A 352 30.41 10.98 5.05
N SER A 353 30.16 9.68 4.94
CA SER A 353 29.94 9.02 3.66
C SER A 353 28.76 8.05 3.78
N PHE A 354 27.90 8.05 2.77
CA PHE A 354 26.75 7.15 2.70
C PHE A 354 26.87 6.29 1.46
N SER A 355 26.70 4.98 1.63
CA SER A 355 26.57 4.04 0.53
C SER A 355 25.18 3.41 0.54
N LYS A 356 24.55 3.36 -0.62
CA LYS A 356 23.24 2.73 -0.77
C LYS A 356 23.39 1.20 -0.81
N TYR A 357 22.57 0.51 -0.04
CA TYR A 357 22.23 -0.88 -0.30
C TYR A 357 20.72 -0.98 -0.20
N LEU A 358 20.04 -1.22 -1.32
CA LEU A 358 18.60 -1.33 -1.36
C LEU A 358 18.20 -2.60 -2.10
N GLU A 359 17.61 -3.53 -1.37
CA GLU A 359 16.83 -4.62 -1.92
C GLU A 359 15.36 -4.30 -1.58
N THR A 360 14.65 -3.66 -2.50
CA THR A 360 13.21 -3.39 -2.32
C THR A 360 12.37 -4.19 -3.30
N SER A 361 11.21 -4.60 -2.82
CA SER A 361 10.07 -5.03 -3.63
C SER A 361 9.06 -3.87 -3.68
N PRO A 362 8.39 -3.58 -4.80
CA PRO A 362 7.49 -2.43 -4.94
C PRO A 362 6.23 -2.57 -4.07
N ILE A 363 5.97 -1.61 -3.17
CA ILE A 363 4.92 -1.65 -2.13
C ILE A 363 4.40 -0.23 -1.84
N THR A 364 3.28 -0.09 -1.14
CA THR A 364 2.82 1.16 -0.52
C THR A 364 3.13 1.20 0.97
N GLY A 365 3.72 2.27 1.48
CA GLY A 365 4.05 2.43 2.91
C GLY A 365 5.12 3.50 3.14
N SER A 366 5.18 4.04 4.35
CA SER A 366 6.20 5.01 4.75
C SER A 366 6.75 4.61 6.10
N VAL A 367 8.03 4.25 6.15
CA VAL A 367 8.73 3.82 7.37
C VAL A 367 10.03 4.60 7.50
N GLU A 368 10.25 5.15 8.69
CA GLU A 368 11.49 5.77 9.11
C GLU A 368 12.10 4.93 10.25
N GLY A 369 13.33 4.50 10.06
CA GLY A 369 14.13 3.82 11.07
C GLY A 369 15.36 4.65 11.42
N GLY A 370 15.68 4.71 12.71
CA GLY A 370 16.84 5.42 13.23
C GLY A 370 17.75 4.51 14.06
N LEU A 371 19.05 4.81 14.02
CA LEU A 371 20.02 4.39 15.02
C LEU A 371 20.49 5.63 15.79
N ASN A 372 20.47 5.51 17.11
CA ASN A 372 20.76 6.57 18.05
C ASN A 372 21.97 6.18 18.90
N LEU A 373 22.92 7.09 18.99
CA LEU A 373 24.07 7.01 19.89
C LEU A 373 23.97 8.13 20.90
N LYS A 374 24.06 7.76 22.17
CA LYS A 374 24.13 8.71 23.28
C LYS A 374 25.38 8.39 24.11
N GLY A 375 26.28 9.35 24.19
CA GLY A 375 27.44 9.31 25.08
C GLY A 375 27.22 10.26 26.24
N ASP A 376 27.40 9.79 27.47
CA ASP A 376 27.40 10.61 28.69
C ASP A 376 28.76 10.48 29.38
N ILE A 377 29.22 11.54 30.04
CA ILE A 377 30.31 11.45 31.02
C ILE A 377 29.81 11.99 32.34
N LEU A 378 29.58 11.09 33.29
CA LEU A 378 29.02 11.46 34.59
C LEU A 378 30.15 11.79 35.58
N LEU A 379 30.04 12.91 36.28
CA LEU A 379 30.89 13.25 37.43
C LEU A 379 30.35 12.52 38.67
N TYR A 380 31.17 11.64 39.27
CA TYR A 380 30.80 10.74 40.38
C TYR A 380 29.49 9.95 40.16
N GLY A 381 29.13 9.66 38.91
CA GLY A 381 27.94 8.89 38.55
C GLY A 381 26.62 9.66 38.67
N LEU A 382 26.67 10.98 38.84
CA LEU A 382 25.48 11.81 39.06
C LEU A 382 25.07 12.60 37.82
N VAL A 383 25.92 13.51 37.35
CA VAL A 383 25.57 14.46 36.27
C VAL A 383 26.79 14.82 35.45
N GLY A 384 26.61 15.15 34.17
CA GLY A 384 27.68 15.68 33.34
C GLY A 384 27.26 15.95 31.90
N PRO A 385 28.22 16.26 31.01
CA PRO A 385 27.93 16.52 29.61
C PRO A 385 27.47 15.27 28.88
N TYR A 386 26.80 15.49 27.75
CA TYR A 386 26.39 14.44 26.84
C TYR A 386 26.56 14.86 25.37
N ALA A 387 26.67 13.85 24.52
CA ALA A 387 26.57 13.97 23.07
C ALA A 387 25.55 12.96 22.54
N ARG A 388 24.72 13.38 21.60
CA ARG A 388 23.65 12.58 20.98
C ARG A 388 23.75 12.67 19.48
N ILE A 389 23.78 11.54 18.79
CA ILE A 389 23.76 11.48 17.32
C ILE A 389 22.69 10.47 16.88
N ARG A 390 21.84 10.89 15.95
CA ARG A 390 20.82 10.06 15.31
C ARG A 390 21.06 10.01 13.81
N GLY A 391 21.34 8.83 13.29
CA GLY A 391 21.28 8.53 11.86
C GLY A 391 19.90 7.95 11.54
N ALA A 392 19.23 8.47 10.51
CA ALA A 392 17.89 8.05 10.14
C ALA A 392 17.79 7.72 8.66
N VAL A 393 17.00 6.70 8.33
CA VAL A 393 16.67 6.27 6.98
C VAL A 393 15.17 6.20 6.84
N LYS A 394 14.62 6.82 5.80
CA LYS A 394 13.20 6.82 5.49
C LYS A 394 12.96 6.18 4.12
N PHE A 395 12.17 5.12 4.10
CA PHE A 395 11.59 4.55 2.89
C PHE A 395 10.15 5.05 2.76
N ASP A 396 9.82 5.63 1.62
CA ASP A 396 8.47 6.10 1.31
C ASP A 396 8.05 5.62 -0.07
N ALA A 397 6.93 4.89 -0.15
CA ALA A 397 6.45 4.27 -1.36
C ALA A 397 4.93 4.39 -1.51
N GLN A 398 4.49 4.71 -2.73
CA GLN A 398 3.09 4.96 -3.05
C GLN A 398 2.80 4.55 -4.50
N ILE A 399 1.64 3.96 -4.73
CA ILE A 399 1.12 3.61 -6.05
C ILE A 399 -0.31 4.15 -6.14
N PRO A 400 -0.65 4.93 -7.19
CA PRO A 400 0.24 5.43 -8.23
C PRO A 400 1.10 6.63 -7.78
N ARG A 401 2.39 6.66 -8.13
CA ARG A 401 3.29 7.84 -7.95
C ARG A 401 4.56 7.76 -8.82
N ASP A 402 5.03 8.90 -9.34
CA ASP A 402 6.37 9.03 -9.96
C ASP A 402 7.29 9.90 -9.08
N PRO A 403 8.36 9.33 -8.46
CA PRO A 403 8.74 7.92 -8.43
C PRO A 403 7.84 7.08 -7.50
N VAL A 404 7.77 5.77 -7.75
CA VAL A 404 6.97 4.82 -6.94
C VAL A 404 7.49 4.80 -5.51
N TRP A 405 8.80 4.78 -5.34
CA TRP A 405 9.45 4.84 -4.03
C TRP A 405 10.64 5.79 -4.03
N THR A 406 10.90 6.34 -2.84
CA THR A 406 12.08 7.16 -2.51
C THR A 406 12.72 6.63 -1.24
N LEU A 407 14.05 6.73 -1.18
CA LEU A 407 14.86 6.42 -0.01
C LEU A 407 15.61 7.69 0.40
N SER A 408 15.43 8.12 1.63
CA SER A 408 16.04 9.33 2.19
C SER A 408 16.87 8.99 3.42
N ALA A 409 17.97 9.71 3.64
CA ALA A 409 18.80 9.58 4.84
C ALA A 409 19.01 10.95 5.48
N GLY A 410 19.20 10.99 6.79
CA GLY A 410 19.43 12.21 7.54
C GLY A 410 20.23 11.94 8.80
N ILE A 411 20.94 12.96 9.28
CA ILE A 411 21.72 12.88 10.51
C ILE A 411 21.44 14.12 11.35
N GLN A 412 21.20 13.90 12.64
CA GLN A 412 21.08 14.96 13.63
C GLN A 412 22.05 14.71 14.76
N GLY A 413 22.72 15.75 15.23
CA GLY A 413 23.66 15.70 16.33
C GLY A 413 23.40 16.81 17.33
N TYR A 414 23.50 16.50 18.60
CA TYR A 414 23.35 17.43 19.72
C TYR A 414 24.49 17.23 20.71
N VAL A 415 24.91 18.32 21.34
CA VAL A 415 25.72 18.26 22.57
C VAL A 415 25.07 19.14 23.60
N GLY A 416 25.24 18.76 24.85
CA GLY A 416 24.74 19.57 25.93
C GLY A 416 25.33 19.19 27.27
N ILE A 417 25.00 20.02 28.25
CA ILE A 417 25.25 19.81 29.65
C ILE A 417 24.11 20.50 30.40
N HIS A 418 23.45 19.73 31.25
CA HIS A 418 22.49 20.27 32.21
C HIS A 418 23.00 19.89 33.59
N ALA A 419 24.06 20.58 34.00
CA ALA A 419 24.75 20.27 35.23
C ALA A 419 24.90 21.55 36.04
N ASP A 420 24.42 21.51 37.27
CA ASP A 420 25.01 22.38 38.27
C ASP A 420 26.37 21.79 38.64
N LEU A 421 27.43 22.26 37.97
CA LEU A 421 28.79 21.99 38.43
C LEU A 421 29.07 22.70 39.76
N LEU A 422 28.12 23.52 40.22
CA LEU A 422 28.05 24.19 41.51
C LEU A 422 29.19 25.22 41.76
N VAL A 423 30.23 25.21 40.91
CA VAL A 423 31.10 26.36 40.60
C VAL A 423 30.37 27.36 39.69
N LYS A 424 29.54 26.80 38.81
CA LYS A 424 28.70 27.50 37.84
C LYS A 424 27.63 26.51 37.39
N THR A 425 26.39 26.95 37.33
CA THR A 425 25.34 26.18 36.65
C THR A 425 25.59 26.28 35.15
N LEU A 426 25.90 25.15 34.52
CA LEU A 426 26.05 25.03 33.08
C LEU A 426 24.78 24.42 32.52
N ASP A 427 24.07 25.22 31.75
CA ASP A 427 22.88 24.83 31.04
C ASP A 427 23.07 25.16 29.56
N TYR A 428 23.34 24.14 28.78
CA TYR A 428 23.62 24.25 27.36
C TYR A 428 23.07 23.02 26.64
N ASP A 429 22.31 23.26 25.59
CA ASP A 429 21.85 22.24 24.65
C ASP A 429 21.86 22.90 23.28
N THR A 430 22.65 22.36 22.36
CA THR A 430 22.64 22.84 21.00
C THR A 430 22.67 21.68 20.03
N LYS A 431 21.96 21.88 18.92
CA LYS A 431 22.17 21.08 17.71
C LYS A 431 23.53 21.45 17.13
N ILE A 432 24.37 20.44 16.90
CA ILE A 432 25.71 20.57 16.30
C ILE A 432 25.76 20.07 14.86
N PHE A 433 24.89 19.13 14.50
CA PHE A 433 24.73 18.63 13.14
C PHE A 433 23.26 18.63 12.76
N ASP A 434 22.93 19.20 11.60
CA ASP A 434 21.58 19.20 11.05
C ASP A 434 21.64 18.88 9.55
N LEU A 435 21.73 17.60 9.25
CA LEU A 435 21.55 17.12 7.89
C LEU A 435 20.10 16.62 7.77
N PRO A 436 19.18 17.44 7.24
CA PRO A 436 17.80 17.02 7.07
C PRO A 436 17.74 15.80 6.14
N LEU A 437 16.63 15.07 6.19
CA LEU A 437 16.39 13.94 5.28
C LEU A 437 16.58 14.41 3.84
N PHE A 438 17.58 13.84 3.15
CA PHE A 438 17.84 14.07 1.74
C PHE A 438 17.66 12.76 0.99
N GLU A 439 17.09 12.85 -0.21
CA GLU A 439 16.88 11.69 -1.06
C GLU A 439 18.20 11.21 -1.66
N PHE A 440 18.48 9.92 -1.57
CA PHE A 440 19.67 9.30 -2.15
C PHE A 440 19.36 8.05 -3.00
N GLY A 441 18.08 7.68 -3.11
CA GLY A 441 17.61 6.61 -3.98
C GLY A 441 16.15 6.78 -4.38
N ARG A 442 15.82 6.37 -5.60
CA ARG A 442 14.44 6.35 -6.12
C ARG A 442 14.23 5.19 -7.10
N SER A 443 12.98 4.81 -7.32
CA SER A 443 12.61 3.83 -8.35
C SER A 443 12.96 4.33 -9.75
N ALA A 444 13.51 3.47 -10.59
CA ALA A 444 13.53 3.71 -12.03
C ALA A 444 12.09 3.67 -12.61
N PRO A 445 11.84 4.27 -13.79
CA PRO A 445 10.62 4.05 -14.54
C PRO A 445 10.35 2.56 -14.75
N LEU A 446 9.13 2.11 -14.45
CA LEU A 446 8.67 0.73 -14.68
C LEU A 446 7.76 0.72 -15.91
N PRO A 447 7.72 -0.39 -16.67
CA PRO A 447 6.75 -0.53 -17.75
C PRO A 447 5.34 -0.70 -17.18
N PRO A 448 4.31 -0.28 -17.92
CA PRO A 448 2.92 -0.58 -17.58
C PRO A 448 2.64 -2.09 -17.66
N THR A 449 1.58 -2.54 -17.01
CA THR A 449 1.03 -3.90 -17.13
C THR A 449 -0.29 -3.84 -17.90
N ILE A 450 -0.55 -4.87 -18.72
CA ILE A 450 -1.78 -4.94 -19.53
C ILE A 450 -2.28 -6.38 -19.64
N SER A 451 -3.60 -6.55 -19.56
CA SER A 451 -4.28 -7.82 -19.80
C SER A 451 -5.60 -7.61 -20.54
N ILE A 452 -5.97 -8.59 -21.38
CA ILE A 452 -7.31 -8.65 -21.99
C ILE A 452 -8.14 -9.58 -21.10
N THR A 453 -9.18 -9.06 -20.46
CA THR A 453 -10.03 -9.80 -19.53
C THR A 453 -11.23 -10.44 -20.21
N SER A 454 -11.66 -9.90 -21.35
CA SER A 454 -12.72 -10.46 -22.19
C SER A 454 -12.54 -9.96 -23.63
N PRO A 455 -12.79 -10.79 -24.67
CA PRO A 455 -13.07 -12.22 -24.58
C PRO A 455 -11.82 -13.00 -24.17
N THR A 456 -12.02 -14.13 -23.50
CA THR A 456 -10.93 -15.03 -23.13
C THR A 456 -10.25 -15.62 -24.36
N ASN A 457 -8.97 -15.94 -24.23
CA ASN A 457 -8.22 -16.55 -25.32
C ASN A 457 -8.84 -17.91 -25.70
N GLY A 458 -9.10 -18.12 -26.99
CA GLY A 458 -9.79 -19.29 -27.54
C GLY A 458 -11.31 -19.19 -27.57
N ALA A 459 -11.91 -18.07 -27.13
CA ALA A 459 -13.36 -17.90 -27.18
C ALA A 459 -13.91 -17.98 -28.61
N GLN A 460 -15.13 -18.49 -28.74
CA GLN A 460 -15.89 -18.45 -29.98
C GLN A 460 -16.90 -17.31 -29.93
N LEU A 461 -16.89 -16.46 -30.95
CA LEU A 461 -17.82 -15.34 -31.07
C LEU A 461 -18.69 -15.55 -32.30
N GLN A 462 -19.99 -15.26 -32.17
CA GLN A 462 -20.92 -15.39 -33.27
C GLN A 462 -20.70 -14.27 -34.30
N ARG A 463 -20.66 -14.63 -35.57
CA ARG A 463 -20.66 -13.67 -36.68
C ARG A 463 -21.87 -12.73 -36.58
N ASN A 464 -21.64 -11.43 -36.75
CA ASN A 464 -22.65 -10.36 -36.56
C ASN A 464 -23.35 -10.38 -35.18
N GLY A 465 -22.84 -11.17 -34.22
CA GLY A 465 -23.42 -11.29 -32.90
C GLY A 465 -23.24 -10.03 -32.08
N LEU A 466 -24.16 -9.80 -31.15
CA LEU A 466 -23.95 -8.80 -30.10
C LEU A 466 -23.04 -9.41 -29.05
N ILE A 467 -21.91 -8.77 -28.79
CA ILE A 467 -21.04 -9.13 -27.67
C ILE A 467 -21.45 -8.26 -26.50
N PHE A 468 -22.30 -8.79 -25.63
CA PHE A 468 -22.64 -8.15 -24.38
C PHE A 468 -21.38 -8.03 -23.52
N GLY A 469 -20.90 -6.79 -23.34
CA GLY A 469 -19.69 -6.48 -22.58
C GLY A 469 -18.45 -6.12 -23.41
N GLY A 470 -18.42 -6.30 -24.74
CA GLY A 470 -17.30 -5.87 -25.59
C GLY A 470 -15.94 -6.53 -25.30
N LEU A 471 -14.86 -5.93 -25.80
CA LEU A 471 -13.47 -6.31 -25.52
C LEU A 471 -12.94 -5.50 -24.33
N CYS A 472 -12.72 -6.17 -23.20
CA CYS A 472 -12.29 -5.57 -21.94
C CYS A 472 -10.79 -5.69 -21.75
N VAL A 473 -10.15 -4.57 -21.39
CA VAL A 473 -8.71 -4.48 -21.14
C VAL A 473 -8.49 -3.90 -19.75
N SER A 474 -7.54 -4.46 -18.99
CA SER A 474 -7.00 -3.84 -17.79
C SER A 474 -5.60 -3.31 -18.09
N ALA A 475 -5.37 -2.00 -17.92
CA ALA A 475 -4.09 -1.36 -18.20
C ALA A 475 -3.67 -0.49 -17.00
N LEU A 476 -2.65 -0.94 -16.26
CA LEU A 476 -2.21 -0.34 -15.01
C LEU A 476 -0.72 -0.05 -15.04
N ASP A 477 -0.34 1.17 -14.65
CA ASP A 477 1.03 1.63 -14.54
C ASP A 477 1.32 2.04 -13.08
N PRO A 478 2.42 1.55 -12.47
CA PRO A 478 2.74 1.87 -11.08
C PRO A 478 2.98 3.37 -10.82
N GLN A 479 3.37 4.13 -11.83
CA GLN A 479 3.69 5.56 -11.72
C GLN A 479 2.48 6.46 -12.03
N GLN A 480 1.64 6.06 -12.98
CA GLN A 480 0.55 6.88 -13.52
C GLN A 480 -0.85 6.36 -13.20
N GLY A 481 -0.96 5.14 -12.67
CA GLY A 481 -2.23 4.50 -12.38
C GLY A 481 -2.86 3.92 -13.65
N VAL A 482 -4.16 4.18 -13.85
CA VAL A 482 -4.89 3.65 -15.00
C VAL A 482 -4.45 4.36 -16.27
N LEU A 483 -4.04 3.60 -17.28
CA LEU A 483 -3.63 4.13 -18.58
C LEU A 483 -4.64 3.78 -19.68
N GLN A 484 -4.61 4.57 -20.76
CA GLN A 484 -5.37 4.28 -21.97
C GLN A 484 -4.58 3.30 -22.85
N ALA A 485 -5.21 2.19 -23.23
CA ALA A 485 -4.65 1.20 -24.14
C ALA A 485 -5.18 1.41 -25.57
N GLN A 486 -4.30 1.31 -26.56
CA GLN A 486 -4.66 1.17 -27.96
C GLN A 486 -5.00 -0.30 -28.25
N VAL A 487 -6.09 -0.52 -28.97
CA VAL A 487 -6.55 -1.85 -29.34
C VAL A 487 -6.52 -2.01 -30.85
N LYS A 488 -6.03 -3.17 -31.29
CA LYS A 488 -6.02 -3.61 -32.68
C LYS A 488 -6.71 -4.98 -32.82
N ALA A 489 -7.40 -5.19 -33.93
CA ALA A 489 -7.86 -6.50 -34.40
C ALA A 489 -7.12 -6.84 -35.70
N ASN A 490 -6.41 -7.97 -35.74
CA ASN A 490 -5.60 -8.40 -36.89
C ASN A 490 -4.66 -7.27 -37.40
N GLY A 491 -4.04 -6.53 -36.47
CA GLY A 491 -3.14 -5.41 -36.77
C GLY A 491 -3.81 -4.07 -37.09
N THR A 492 -5.14 -4.03 -37.33
CA THR A 492 -5.88 -2.80 -37.62
C THR A 492 -6.42 -2.18 -36.33
N SER A 493 -6.24 -0.88 -36.12
CA SER A 493 -6.75 -0.21 -34.91
C SER A 493 -8.28 -0.17 -34.90
N ILE A 494 -8.86 -0.56 -33.78
CA ILE A 494 -10.32 -0.57 -33.57
C ILE A 494 -10.77 0.44 -32.49
N GLY A 495 -9.82 1.10 -31.83
CA GLY A 495 -10.09 2.15 -30.85
C GLY A 495 -9.11 2.12 -29.67
N THR A 496 -9.47 2.86 -28.63
CA THR A 496 -8.73 2.97 -27.37
C THR A 496 -9.67 2.80 -26.19
N THR A 497 -9.18 2.28 -25.06
CA THR A 497 -9.96 2.14 -23.83
C THR A 497 -9.13 2.48 -22.59
N THR A 498 -9.71 3.22 -21.65
CA THR A 498 -9.07 3.56 -20.37
C THR A 498 -9.46 2.51 -19.35
N SER A 499 -8.77 1.35 -19.40
CA SER A 499 -9.01 0.18 -18.56
C SER A 499 -10.50 -0.13 -18.36
N GLY A 500 -11.10 -0.72 -19.39
CA GLY A 500 -12.53 -0.98 -19.49
C GLY A 500 -12.86 -1.66 -20.82
N CYS A 501 -14.15 -1.73 -21.16
CA CYS A 501 -14.59 -2.47 -22.33
C CYS A 501 -14.83 -1.58 -23.55
N LEU A 502 -14.27 -2.00 -24.67
CA LEU A 502 -14.45 -1.40 -25.98
C LEU A 502 -15.52 -2.17 -26.76
N THR A 503 -16.53 -1.47 -27.29
CA THR A 503 -17.49 -2.07 -28.22
C THR A 503 -16.78 -2.46 -29.51
N LEU A 504 -16.94 -3.72 -29.93
CA LEU A 504 -16.32 -4.22 -31.14
C LEU A 504 -17.07 -3.69 -32.38
N PRO A 505 -16.36 -3.11 -33.37
CA PRO A 505 -16.98 -2.73 -34.64
C PRO A 505 -17.59 -3.94 -35.35
N ALA A 506 -18.74 -3.77 -35.99
CA ALA A 506 -19.41 -4.86 -36.72
C ALA A 506 -18.51 -5.49 -37.80
N SER A 507 -17.60 -4.72 -38.40
CA SER A 507 -16.62 -5.20 -39.37
C SER A 507 -15.67 -6.27 -38.82
N VAL A 508 -15.37 -6.26 -37.52
CA VAL A 508 -14.53 -7.27 -36.87
C VAL A 508 -15.22 -8.62 -36.80
N LEU A 509 -16.56 -8.63 -36.65
CA LEU A 509 -17.38 -9.83 -36.51
C LEU A 509 -18.02 -10.27 -37.84
N ALA A 510 -17.71 -9.59 -38.94
CA ALA A 510 -18.41 -9.79 -40.21
C ALA A 510 -17.96 -11.04 -40.97
N ASN A 511 -16.76 -11.56 -40.71
CA ASN A 511 -16.20 -12.69 -41.46
C ASN A 511 -15.84 -13.84 -40.52
N PRO A 512 -16.27 -15.08 -40.81
CA PRO A 512 -15.82 -16.26 -40.07
C PRO A 512 -14.30 -16.43 -40.18
N GLY A 513 -13.68 -16.93 -39.11
CA GLY A 513 -12.24 -17.15 -39.04
C GLY A 513 -11.61 -16.66 -37.75
N ASP A 514 -10.30 -16.75 -37.66
CA ASP A 514 -9.56 -16.35 -36.45
C ASP A 514 -9.31 -14.83 -36.44
N VAL A 515 -9.54 -14.22 -35.28
CA VAL A 515 -9.28 -12.81 -35.01
C VAL A 515 -8.37 -12.72 -33.80
N THR A 516 -7.22 -12.06 -33.96
CA THR A 516 -6.31 -11.75 -32.86
C THR A 516 -6.49 -10.31 -32.44
N PHE A 517 -6.91 -10.11 -31.19
CA PHE A 517 -6.88 -8.82 -30.53
C PHE A 517 -5.51 -8.58 -29.94
N THR A 518 -4.98 -7.37 -30.14
CA THR A 518 -3.76 -6.89 -29.51
C THR A 518 -4.06 -5.58 -28.80
N ALA A 519 -3.87 -5.56 -27.49
CA ALA A 519 -3.93 -4.34 -26.71
C ALA A 519 -2.50 -3.89 -26.37
N THR A 520 -2.20 -2.62 -26.55
CA THR A 520 -0.88 -2.02 -26.29
C THR A 520 -1.05 -0.76 -25.46
N VAL A 521 -0.22 -0.60 -24.44
CA VAL A 521 -0.19 0.60 -23.60
C VAL A 521 1.24 1.10 -23.50
N THR A 522 1.41 2.43 -23.53
CA THR A 522 2.69 3.12 -23.40
C THR A 522 2.57 4.20 -22.34
N ASN A 523 3.52 4.25 -21.42
CA ASN A 523 3.54 5.28 -20.38
C ASN A 523 4.29 6.54 -20.83
N SER A 524 4.23 7.59 -20.01
CA SER A 524 4.85 8.90 -20.27
C SER A 524 6.38 8.86 -20.42
N LYS A 525 7.04 7.76 -20.01
CA LYS A 525 8.48 7.54 -20.15
C LYS A 525 8.83 6.72 -21.41
N GLY A 526 7.84 6.38 -22.24
CA GLY A 526 8.01 5.62 -23.48
C GLY A 526 8.10 4.10 -23.30
N LEU A 527 7.92 3.58 -22.08
CA LEU A 527 7.90 2.14 -21.83
C LEU A 527 6.54 1.57 -22.21
N SER A 528 6.53 0.42 -22.87
CA SER A 528 5.31 -0.16 -23.43
C SER A 528 5.13 -1.63 -23.04
N ALA A 529 3.87 -2.07 -22.97
CA ALA A 529 3.50 -3.47 -22.80
C ALA A 529 2.35 -3.84 -23.74
N SER A 530 2.22 -5.13 -24.05
CA SER A 530 1.17 -5.65 -24.94
C SER A 530 0.57 -6.96 -24.43
N ALA A 531 -0.73 -7.14 -24.65
CA ALA A 531 -1.45 -8.38 -24.42
C ALA A 531 -2.20 -8.80 -25.68
N THR A 532 -2.36 -10.11 -25.87
CA THR A 532 -3.07 -10.68 -27.03
C THR A 532 -4.14 -11.67 -26.59
N SER A 533 -5.25 -11.70 -27.32
CA SER A 533 -6.32 -12.70 -27.18
C SER A 533 -6.78 -13.11 -28.58
N SER A 534 -6.72 -14.39 -28.90
CA SER A 534 -7.17 -14.94 -30.16
C SER A 534 -8.55 -15.57 -29.98
N VAL A 535 -9.49 -15.21 -30.83
CA VAL A 535 -10.85 -15.75 -30.84
C VAL A 535 -11.19 -16.29 -32.22
N LYS A 536 -12.20 -17.17 -32.27
CA LYS A 536 -12.72 -17.70 -33.53
C LYS A 536 -14.12 -17.15 -33.79
N ILE A 537 -14.29 -16.44 -34.89
CA ILE A 537 -15.61 -16.01 -35.36
C ILE A 537 -16.26 -17.20 -36.05
N VAL A 538 -17.38 -17.67 -35.50
CA VAL A 538 -18.14 -18.83 -36.00
C VAL A 538 -19.47 -18.38 -36.58
N ASN A 539 -19.85 -19.03 -37.67
CA ASN A 539 -21.18 -18.88 -38.24
C ASN A 539 -22.13 -19.89 -37.59
N VAL A 540 -23.30 -19.41 -37.18
CA VAL A 540 -24.40 -20.22 -36.63
C VAL A 540 -25.47 -20.35 -37.72
N PRO A 541 -25.75 -21.57 -38.22
CA PRO A 541 -26.75 -21.79 -39.26
C PRO A 541 -28.15 -21.31 -38.86
N PRO A 542 -29.00 -20.93 -39.84
CA PRO A 542 -30.38 -20.53 -39.59
C PRO A 542 -31.23 -21.71 -39.09
N THR A 543 -32.23 -21.45 -38.24
CA THR A 543 -33.18 -22.50 -37.81
C THR A 543 -34.57 -22.24 -38.39
N PRO A 544 -34.99 -22.96 -39.46
CA PRO A 544 -36.29 -22.77 -40.08
C PRO A 544 -37.43 -23.50 -39.33
N TYR A 545 -38.64 -22.97 -39.47
CA TYR A 545 -39.88 -23.52 -38.89
C TYR A 545 -41.03 -23.41 -39.89
N ILE A 546 -41.87 -24.45 -39.97
CA ILE A 546 -43.08 -24.48 -40.79
C ILE A 546 -44.28 -24.18 -39.90
N VAL A 547 -45.01 -23.12 -40.22
CA VAL A 547 -46.23 -22.68 -39.53
C VAL A 547 -47.47 -23.25 -40.21
N LYS A 548 -47.49 -23.27 -41.55
CA LYS A 548 -48.60 -23.79 -42.34
C LYS A 548 -48.07 -24.62 -43.53
N PRO A 549 -48.63 -25.81 -43.78
CA PRO A 549 -49.71 -26.47 -43.04
C PRO A 549 -49.27 -26.96 -41.66
N SER A 550 -50.21 -26.93 -40.72
CA SER A 550 -50.07 -27.55 -39.39
C SER A 550 -50.45 -29.03 -39.45
N ASP A 551 -50.10 -29.78 -38.39
CA ASP A 551 -50.34 -31.24 -38.32
C ASP A 551 -51.85 -31.60 -38.34
N THR A 552 -52.74 -30.64 -38.07
CA THR A 552 -54.20 -30.82 -38.06
C THR A 552 -54.90 -30.27 -39.31
N ASP A 553 -54.16 -29.60 -40.21
CA ASP A 553 -54.74 -29.08 -41.44
C ASP A 553 -55.12 -30.25 -42.37
N LYS A 554 -56.36 -30.22 -42.86
CA LYS A 554 -56.83 -31.14 -43.92
C LYS A 554 -56.49 -30.53 -45.26
N VAL A 555 -55.58 -31.17 -45.98
CA VAL A 555 -55.18 -30.80 -47.34
C VAL A 555 -55.79 -31.82 -48.31
N TYR A 556 -56.29 -31.36 -49.45
CA TYR A 556 -56.96 -32.21 -50.44
C TYR A 556 -56.22 -32.23 -51.79
N ASP A 557 -56.37 -33.31 -52.54
CA ASP A 557 -55.82 -33.48 -53.88
C ASP A 557 -56.31 -32.37 -54.83
N GLY A 558 -55.38 -31.67 -55.46
CA GLY A 558 -55.60 -30.53 -56.35
C GLY A 558 -55.90 -29.22 -55.63
N GLN A 559 -55.82 -29.16 -54.29
CA GLN A 559 -56.08 -27.94 -53.53
C GLN A 559 -54.88 -26.98 -53.54
N LYS A 560 -55.17 -25.69 -53.77
CA LYS A 560 -54.21 -24.60 -53.52
C LYS A 560 -54.10 -24.29 -52.03
N VAL A 561 -52.90 -24.38 -51.48
CA VAL A 561 -52.63 -24.17 -50.05
C VAL A 561 -51.55 -23.12 -49.87
N THR A 562 -51.81 -22.13 -49.02
CA THR A 562 -50.81 -21.14 -48.62
C THR A 562 -49.81 -21.79 -47.66
N LEU A 563 -48.52 -21.76 -48.00
CA LEU A 563 -47.42 -22.17 -47.14
C LEU A 563 -46.95 -20.98 -46.30
N GLN A 564 -46.68 -21.23 -45.01
CA GLN A 564 -46.11 -20.25 -44.11
C GLN A 564 -44.97 -20.88 -43.33
N GLY A 565 -43.84 -20.19 -43.29
CA GLY A 565 -42.67 -20.57 -42.49
C GLY A 565 -41.88 -19.34 -42.07
N TYR A 566 -41.04 -19.52 -41.08
CA TYR A 566 -40.13 -18.48 -40.59
C TYR A 566 -38.76 -19.07 -40.27
N VAL A 567 -37.80 -18.20 -40.00
CA VAL A 567 -36.46 -18.59 -39.60
C VAL A 567 -36.09 -17.84 -38.33
N VAL A 568 -35.75 -18.58 -37.27
CA VAL A 568 -35.02 -18.00 -36.15
C VAL A 568 -33.59 -17.79 -36.65
N SER A 569 -33.26 -16.51 -36.80
CA SER A 569 -32.01 -16.07 -37.41
C SER A 569 -30.82 -16.59 -36.61
N GLY A 570 -29.90 -17.27 -37.29
CA GLY A 570 -28.60 -17.67 -36.75
C GLY A 570 -27.67 -16.47 -36.68
N SER A 571 -26.47 -16.57 -37.29
CA SER A 571 -25.59 -15.40 -37.45
C SER A 571 -26.12 -14.31 -38.39
N ASP A 572 -27.06 -14.65 -39.26
CA ASP A 572 -27.66 -13.72 -40.20
C ASP A 572 -29.13 -13.52 -39.93
N LYS A 573 -29.57 -12.26 -40.02
CA LYS A 573 -30.98 -11.90 -40.00
C LYS A 573 -31.64 -12.25 -41.34
N LEU A 574 -32.41 -13.34 -41.37
CA LEU A 574 -33.05 -13.88 -42.57
C LEU A 574 -34.52 -13.43 -42.68
N ASP A 575 -34.74 -12.11 -42.69
CA ASP A 575 -36.06 -11.50 -42.87
C ASP A 575 -36.34 -11.25 -44.37
N CYS A 576 -37.62 -11.17 -44.76
CA CYS A 576 -38.04 -10.85 -46.12
C CYS A 576 -38.21 -9.33 -46.34
N PRO A 577 -37.76 -8.75 -47.48
CA PRO A 577 -37.03 -9.40 -48.57
C PRO A 577 -35.65 -9.91 -48.11
N LEU A 578 -35.25 -11.10 -48.58
CA LEU A 578 -34.01 -11.75 -48.14
C LEU A 578 -32.79 -10.86 -48.38
N PRO A 579 -31.79 -10.89 -47.48
CA PRO A 579 -30.54 -10.17 -47.70
C PRO A 579 -29.83 -10.69 -48.97
N SER A 580 -29.12 -9.80 -49.66
CA SER A 580 -28.33 -10.17 -50.85
C SER A 580 -27.25 -11.20 -50.51
N GLY A 581 -26.99 -12.16 -51.40
CA GLY A 581 -25.96 -13.18 -51.24
C GLY A 581 -26.49 -14.58 -51.54
N LYS A 582 -25.96 -15.60 -50.86
CA LYS A 582 -26.44 -17.00 -50.96
C LYS A 582 -27.71 -17.28 -50.15
N ALA A 583 -28.26 -16.24 -49.50
CA ALA A 583 -29.45 -16.37 -48.68
C ALA A 583 -30.62 -16.90 -49.51
N SER A 584 -31.19 -18.02 -49.10
CA SER A 584 -32.35 -18.61 -49.77
C SER A 584 -33.28 -19.26 -48.76
N LEU A 585 -34.57 -19.26 -49.08
CA LEU A 585 -35.60 -19.95 -48.34
C LEU A 585 -36.44 -20.73 -49.35
N THR A 586 -36.55 -22.04 -49.19
CA THR A 586 -37.18 -22.92 -50.20
C THR A 586 -38.02 -23.99 -49.54
N PHE A 587 -39.25 -24.15 -50.01
CA PHE A 587 -40.12 -25.28 -49.68
C PHE A 587 -39.99 -26.39 -50.73
N THR A 588 -39.92 -27.65 -50.30
CA THR A 588 -39.96 -28.83 -51.18
C THR A 588 -40.94 -29.87 -50.66
N SER A 589 -41.53 -30.67 -51.56
CA SER A 589 -42.33 -31.85 -51.22
C SER A 589 -41.53 -33.14 -51.41
N SER A 590 -41.88 -34.18 -50.66
CA SER A 590 -41.45 -35.56 -50.94
C SER A 590 -42.08 -36.15 -52.20
N GLN A 591 -43.09 -35.50 -52.79
CA GLN A 591 -43.73 -35.92 -54.03
C GLN A 591 -43.46 -34.93 -55.16
N SER A 592 -42.88 -35.41 -56.26
CA SER A 592 -42.47 -34.58 -57.40
C SER A 592 -43.65 -34.06 -58.24
N ALA A 593 -44.82 -34.71 -58.14
CA ALA A 593 -46.04 -34.24 -58.78
C ALA A 593 -46.63 -32.98 -58.12
N ASP A 594 -46.23 -32.64 -56.89
CA ASP A 594 -46.71 -31.44 -56.21
C ASP A 594 -46.03 -30.19 -56.81
N VAL A 595 -46.81 -29.13 -56.99
CA VAL A 595 -46.31 -27.84 -57.48
C VAL A 595 -45.89 -27.00 -56.28
N MET A 596 -44.58 -26.85 -56.10
CA MET A 596 -43.98 -26.03 -55.04
C MET A 596 -43.59 -24.65 -55.55
N PRO A 597 -43.64 -23.62 -54.68
CA PRO A 597 -43.34 -22.26 -55.08
C PRO A 597 -41.84 -21.99 -55.22
N SER A 598 -41.50 -21.04 -56.11
CA SER A 598 -40.13 -20.60 -56.35
C SER A 598 -39.63 -19.53 -55.38
N ASP A 599 -40.53 -18.77 -54.72
CA ASP A 599 -40.20 -17.73 -53.74
C ASP A 599 -41.03 -17.93 -52.46
N VAL A 600 -40.37 -17.88 -51.30
CA VAL A 600 -40.99 -18.09 -49.99
C VAL A 600 -41.33 -16.77 -49.28
N CYS A 601 -40.81 -15.63 -49.73
CA CYS A 601 -41.01 -14.34 -49.06
C CYS A 601 -42.39 -13.70 -49.24
N ALA A 602 -43.30 -14.34 -49.99
CA ALA A 602 -44.64 -13.82 -50.30
C ALA A 602 -45.80 -14.65 -49.71
N ASN A 603 -45.55 -15.53 -48.73
CA ASN A 603 -46.51 -16.56 -48.26
C ASN A 603 -47.05 -17.36 -49.46
N PRO A 604 -46.19 -18.20 -50.05
CA PRO A 604 -46.46 -18.73 -51.36
C PRO A 604 -47.52 -19.83 -51.37
N ILE A 605 -48.01 -20.15 -52.56
CA ILE A 605 -49.07 -21.12 -52.75
C ILE A 605 -48.46 -22.40 -53.35
N ALA A 606 -48.75 -23.53 -52.72
CA ALA A 606 -48.44 -24.86 -53.25
C ALA A 606 -49.73 -25.55 -53.72
N THR A 607 -49.57 -26.51 -54.62
CA THR A 607 -50.67 -27.41 -55.04
C THR A 607 -50.23 -28.86 -54.85
N PHE A 608 -51.00 -29.62 -54.10
CA PHE A 608 -50.72 -31.01 -53.78
C PHE A 608 -51.48 -31.94 -54.71
N ASN A 609 -50.79 -32.81 -55.44
CA ASN A 609 -51.39 -33.66 -56.47
C ASN A 609 -51.32 -35.15 -56.06
N GLY A 610 -52.47 -35.82 -56.04
CA GLY A 610 -52.68 -37.20 -55.60
C GLY A 610 -52.87 -37.35 -54.08
N ALA A 611 -53.78 -38.21 -53.66
CA ALA A 611 -53.95 -38.54 -52.24
C ALA A 611 -52.72 -39.26 -51.66
N GLY A 612 -52.44 -39.06 -50.37
CA GLY A 612 -51.37 -39.74 -49.62
C GLY A 612 -50.57 -38.81 -48.71
N THR A 613 -49.65 -39.39 -47.95
CA THR A 613 -48.76 -38.64 -47.05
C THR A 613 -47.73 -37.82 -47.82
N ARG A 614 -47.41 -36.62 -47.34
CA ARG A 614 -46.31 -35.76 -47.84
C ARG A 614 -45.40 -35.36 -46.70
N VAL A 615 -44.10 -35.32 -46.97
CA VAL A 615 -43.12 -34.66 -46.12
C VAL A 615 -42.72 -33.36 -46.80
N LEU A 616 -43.15 -32.25 -46.21
CA LEU A 616 -42.72 -30.92 -46.58
C LEU A 616 -41.39 -30.62 -45.91
N THR A 617 -40.44 -30.06 -46.65
CA THR A 617 -39.17 -29.58 -46.11
C THR A 617 -39.07 -28.09 -46.36
N LEU A 618 -38.77 -27.31 -45.31
CA LEU A 618 -38.36 -25.92 -45.43
C LEU A 618 -36.85 -25.86 -45.21
N ARG A 619 -36.14 -25.42 -46.25
CA ARG A 619 -34.69 -25.24 -46.26
C ARG A 619 -34.37 -23.76 -46.22
N ALA A 620 -33.59 -23.33 -45.23
CA ALA A 620 -33.02 -22.00 -45.13
C ALA A 620 -31.52 -22.07 -45.37
N THR A 621 -30.99 -21.19 -46.21
CA THR A 621 -29.54 -21.00 -46.40
C THR A 621 -29.22 -19.56 -46.01
N ASP A 622 -28.16 -19.36 -45.23
CA ASP A 622 -27.72 -18.03 -44.83
C ASP A 622 -26.82 -17.36 -45.89
N THR A 623 -26.27 -16.17 -45.58
CA THR A 623 -25.49 -15.41 -46.55
C THR A 623 -24.15 -16.05 -46.90
N VAL A 624 -23.63 -16.94 -46.02
CA VAL A 624 -22.34 -17.63 -46.23
C VAL A 624 -22.51 -19.03 -46.83
N GLY A 625 -23.74 -19.58 -46.85
CA GLY A 625 -24.10 -20.82 -47.52
C GLY A 625 -24.38 -21.99 -46.58
N GLU A 626 -24.37 -21.78 -45.26
CA GLU A 626 -24.75 -22.81 -44.29
C GLU A 626 -26.26 -23.00 -44.27
N VAL A 627 -26.69 -24.22 -43.97
CA VAL A 627 -28.06 -24.67 -44.23
C VAL A 627 -28.73 -25.17 -42.96
N GLY A 628 -29.92 -24.64 -42.70
CA GLY A 628 -30.88 -25.24 -41.78
C GLY A 628 -32.04 -25.88 -42.53
N THR A 629 -32.57 -26.97 -41.99
CA THR A 629 -33.76 -27.63 -42.54
C THR A 629 -34.73 -28.02 -41.43
N THR A 630 -36.01 -27.95 -41.74
CA THR A 630 -37.09 -28.50 -40.90
C THR A 630 -38.07 -29.24 -41.79
N THR A 631 -38.77 -30.21 -41.21
CA THR A 631 -39.77 -31.01 -41.94
C THR A 631 -41.14 -30.93 -41.28
N ARG A 632 -42.18 -31.20 -42.08
CA ARG A 632 -43.58 -31.28 -41.67
C ARG A 632 -44.26 -32.40 -42.42
N THR A 633 -44.89 -33.34 -41.71
CA THR A 633 -45.67 -34.41 -42.33
C THR A 633 -47.12 -34.00 -42.41
N ILE A 634 -47.73 -34.08 -43.59
CA ILE A 634 -49.15 -33.82 -43.82
C ILE A 634 -49.80 -34.99 -44.57
N THR A 635 -51.12 -35.10 -44.47
CA THR A 635 -51.91 -36.10 -45.21
C THR A 635 -52.78 -35.41 -46.24
N VAL A 636 -52.56 -35.72 -47.52
CA VAL A 636 -53.38 -35.24 -48.64
C VAL A 636 -54.54 -36.21 -48.84
N LEU A 637 -55.76 -35.72 -48.66
CA LEU A 637 -57.00 -36.49 -48.80
C LEU A 637 -57.48 -36.49 -50.26
N ALA A 638 -58.33 -37.44 -50.61
CA ALA A 638 -58.96 -37.49 -51.94
C ALA A 638 -59.76 -36.21 -52.23
N LYS A 639 -59.80 -35.80 -53.50
CA LYS A 639 -60.51 -34.60 -53.97
C LYS A 639 -61.97 -34.56 -53.44
N PRO A 640 -62.38 -33.50 -52.72
CA PRO A 640 -63.74 -33.32 -52.25
C PRO A 640 -64.64 -32.77 -53.37
N THR A 641 -65.95 -32.80 -53.15
CA THR A 641 -66.94 -32.18 -54.04
C THR A 641 -66.91 -30.65 -54.00
N ASN A 642 -66.49 -30.06 -52.88
CA ASN A 642 -66.23 -28.64 -52.67
C ASN A 642 -65.00 -28.51 -51.77
N TYR A 643 -63.98 -27.81 -52.25
CA TYR A 643 -62.75 -27.52 -51.51
C TYR A 643 -63.03 -26.49 -50.42
N PRO A 644 -62.67 -26.75 -49.17
CA PRO A 644 -62.82 -25.75 -48.12
C PRO A 644 -61.86 -24.57 -48.33
N PRO A 645 -62.25 -23.34 -47.94
CA PRO A 645 -61.39 -22.18 -48.00
C PRO A 645 -60.05 -22.36 -47.27
N ASP A 646 -58.95 -22.04 -47.93
CA ASP A 646 -57.62 -21.97 -47.33
C ASP A 646 -57.38 -20.57 -46.72
N VAL A 647 -57.07 -20.53 -45.42
CA VAL A 647 -56.93 -19.27 -44.67
C VAL A 647 -55.54 -19.17 -44.04
N ALA A 648 -54.81 -18.10 -44.32
CA ALA A 648 -53.46 -17.85 -43.78
C ALA A 648 -53.33 -16.43 -43.22
N LEU A 649 -52.92 -16.29 -41.96
CA LEU A 649 -52.73 -15.00 -41.31
C LEU A 649 -51.42 -14.37 -41.77
N LEU A 650 -51.48 -13.16 -42.34
CA LEU A 650 -50.33 -12.39 -42.80
C LEU A 650 -49.87 -11.37 -41.76
N GLU A 651 -50.83 -10.71 -41.09
CA GLU A 651 -50.55 -9.73 -40.05
C GLU A 651 -51.50 -9.96 -38.86
N PRO A 652 -50.99 -9.92 -37.62
CA PRO A 652 -49.56 -9.87 -37.27
C PRO A 652 -48.81 -11.16 -37.66
N LEU A 653 -47.55 -11.03 -38.07
CA LEU A 653 -46.71 -12.16 -38.42
C LEU A 653 -46.34 -12.95 -37.16
N ILE A 654 -46.78 -14.21 -37.07
CA ILE A 654 -46.42 -15.11 -35.97
C ILE A 654 -45.06 -15.75 -36.32
N LYS A 655 -43.99 -15.14 -35.82
CA LYS A 655 -42.62 -15.65 -35.98
C LYS A 655 -42.29 -16.81 -35.02
N ASP A 656 -43.12 -17.13 -34.03
CA ASP A 656 -42.94 -18.29 -33.16
C ASP A 656 -44.27 -18.66 -32.48
N PRO A 657 -44.88 -19.84 -32.74
CA PRO A 657 -46.09 -20.28 -32.05
C PRO A 657 -45.89 -20.52 -30.54
N THR A 658 -44.65 -20.75 -30.10
CA THR A 658 -44.27 -20.93 -28.70
C THR A 658 -43.89 -19.61 -28.02
N ASN A 659 -43.56 -18.58 -28.78
CA ASN A 659 -43.30 -17.21 -28.31
C ASN A 659 -44.05 -16.18 -29.18
N PRO A 660 -45.39 -16.12 -29.05
CA PRO A 660 -46.24 -15.25 -29.86
C PRO A 660 -45.88 -13.76 -29.70
N PRO A 661 -46.16 -12.92 -30.73
CA PRO A 661 -45.85 -11.49 -30.67
C PRO A 661 -46.56 -10.82 -29.50
N SER A 662 -45.81 -10.02 -28.75
CA SER A 662 -46.29 -9.28 -27.58
C SER A 662 -46.49 -7.80 -27.89
N TYR A 663 -47.47 -7.18 -27.24
CA TYR A 663 -47.82 -5.78 -27.40
C TYR A 663 -47.74 -5.09 -26.04
N SER A 664 -46.96 -4.01 -25.93
CA SER A 664 -46.62 -3.33 -24.67
C SER A 664 -47.25 -1.94 -24.53
N SER A 665 -48.33 -1.65 -25.26
CA SER A 665 -48.97 -0.33 -25.16
C SER A 665 -50.49 -0.45 -25.02
N THR A 666 -51.02 0.29 -24.07
CA THR A 666 -52.45 0.59 -23.97
C THR A 666 -52.80 1.57 -25.09
N ASN A 667 -53.79 1.23 -25.93
CA ASN A 667 -54.27 1.98 -27.10
C ASN A 667 -53.57 1.79 -28.46
N ALA A 668 -52.71 0.78 -28.65
CA ALA A 668 -52.24 0.44 -30.00
C ALA A 668 -53.36 -0.16 -30.85
N THR A 669 -53.44 0.24 -32.12
CA THR A 669 -54.30 -0.40 -33.12
C THR A 669 -53.54 -1.55 -33.76
N VAL A 670 -54.01 -2.79 -33.57
CA VAL A 670 -53.45 -3.98 -34.20
C VAL A 670 -54.19 -4.23 -35.51
N SER A 671 -53.44 -4.23 -36.61
CA SER A 671 -53.97 -4.59 -37.94
C SER A 671 -53.98 -6.10 -38.11
N LEU A 672 -55.09 -6.63 -38.62
CA LEU A 672 -55.27 -8.02 -39.00
C LEU A 672 -55.36 -8.12 -40.51
N LYS A 673 -54.54 -8.99 -41.10
CA LYS A 673 -54.64 -9.34 -42.52
C LYS A 673 -54.52 -10.83 -42.68
N ALA A 674 -55.42 -11.43 -43.45
CA ALA A 674 -55.31 -12.84 -43.85
C ALA A 674 -55.51 -12.99 -45.36
N ARG A 675 -54.77 -13.92 -45.95
CA ARG A 675 -55.03 -14.40 -47.31
C ARG A 675 -56.07 -15.49 -47.25
N VAL A 676 -57.06 -15.40 -48.13
CA VAL A 676 -58.12 -16.39 -48.31
C VAL A 676 -58.10 -16.87 -49.76
N ILE A 677 -58.01 -18.18 -49.93
CA ILE A 677 -58.07 -18.83 -51.25
C ILE A 677 -59.20 -19.85 -51.22
N ASP A 678 -60.09 -19.79 -52.19
CA ASP A 678 -61.12 -20.78 -52.41
C ASP A 678 -61.20 -21.06 -53.90
N GLN A 679 -60.90 -22.28 -54.31
CA GLN A 679 -60.74 -22.56 -55.74
C GLN A 679 -62.05 -22.81 -56.48
N ASP A 680 -63.15 -23.04 -55.76
CA ASP A 680 -64.47 -23.29 -56.35
C ASP A 680 -65.28 -22.00 -56.47
N THR A 681 -65.08 -21.06 -55.55
CA THR A 681 -65.93 -19.86 -55.41
C THR A 681 -65.11 -18.57 -55.38
N ALA A 682 -65.51 -17.60 -56.22
CA ALA A 682 -64.86 -16.29 -56.25
C ALA A 682 -65.20 -15.41 -55.04
N ASN A 683 -66.40 -15.56 -54.48
CA ASN A 683 -66.93 -14.73 -53.40
C ASN A 683 -67.06 -15.52 -52.11
N VAL A 684 -66.41 -15.06 -51.04
CA VAL A 684 -66.48 -15.68 -49.72
C VAL A 684 -66.98 -14.65 -48.70
N SER A 685 -67.67 -15.11 -47.67
CA SER A 685 -67.98 -14.32 -46.49
C SER A 685 -66.94 -14.59 -45.40
N TYR A 686 -66.57 -13.57 -44.63
CA TYR A 686 -65.60 -13.71 -43.55
C TYR A 686 -66.07 -13.00 -42.27
N THR A 687 -65.64 -13.52 -41.13
CA THR A 687 -65.89 -12.92 -39.82
C THR A 687 -64.64 -13.01 -38.95
N TRP A 688 -64.16 -11.87 -38.48
CA TRP A 688 -63.10 -11.74 -37.48
C TRP A 688 -63.69 -11.64 -36.09
N ARG A 689 -63.21 -12.46 -35.16
CA ARG A 689 -63.52 -12.38 -33.74
C ARG A 689 -62.27 -12.39 -32.87
N LEU A 690 -62.38 -11.81 -31.69
CA LEU A 690 -61.34 -11.77 -30.66
C LEU A 690 -61.82 -12.53 -29.43
N ARG A 691 -61.03 -13.48 -28.94
CA ARG A 691 -61.30 -14.25 -27.72
C ARG A 691 -60.20 -14.02 -26.69
N PRO A 692 -60.41 -13.21 -25.64
CA PRO A 692 -59.54 -13.16 -24.47
C PRO A 692 -59.53 -14.52 -23.74
N ARG A 693 -58.40 -14.94 -23.14
CA ARG A 693 -58.28 -16.26 -22.47
C ARG A 693 -59.36 -16.54 -21.42
N LEU A 694 -59.73 -15.53 -20.63
CA LEU A 694 -60.69 -15.64 -19.53
C LEU A 694 -62.16 -15.46 -19.97
N SER A 695 -62.42 -15.10 -21.23
CA SER A 695 -63.78 -15.00 -21.78
C SER A 695 -64.09 -16.21 -22.66
N SER A 696 -65.19 -16.90 -22.39
CA SER A 696 -65.66 -18.02 -23.22
C SER A 696 -66.31 -17.55 -24.53
N THR A 697 -66.75 -16.29 -24.62
CA THR A 697 -67.44 -15.74 -25.79
C THR A 697 -66.52 -14.86 -26.64
N PRO A 698 -66.28 -15.21 -27.92
CA PRO A 698 -65.55 -14.36 -28.85
C PRO A 698 -66.32 -13.06 -29.17
N VAL A 699 -65.63 -11.93 -29.15
CA VAL A 699 -66.14 -10.61 -29.52
C VAL A 699 -66.00 -10.40 -31.02
N LEU A 700 -67.06 -9.98 -31.71
CA LEU A 700 -67.02 -9.63 -33.13
C LEU A 700 -66.14 -8.40 -33.34
N LEU A 701 -65.14 -8.50 -34.23
CA LEU A 701 -64.31 -7.37 -34.66
C LEU A 701 -64.83 -6.77 -35.96
N SER A 702 -65.05 -7.61 -36.96
CA SER A 702 -65.55 -7.22 -38.28
C SER A 702 -66.09 -8.43 -39.02
N ASN A 703 -66.96 -8.20 -39.99
CA ASN A 703 -67.40 -9.19 -40.97
C ASN A 703 -67.57 -8.51 -42.33
N GLY A 704 -67.61 -9.32 -43.39
CA GLY A 704 -67.79 -8.80 -44.73
C GLY A 704 -67.78 -9.91 -45.78
N THR A 705 -67.81 -9.49 -47.04
CA THR A 705 -67.60 -10.36 -48.19
C THR A 705 -66.32 -9.96 -48.90
N ALA A 706 -65.62 -10.94 -49.46
CA ALA A 706 -64.41 -10.73 -50.25
C ALA A 706 -64.56 -11.43 -51.60
N SER A 707 -64.29 -10.71 -52.68
CA SER A 707 -64.26 -11.23 -54.04
C SER A 707 -62.83 -11.58 -54.46
N GLY A 708 -62.71 -12.51 -55.42
CA GLY A 708 -61.43 -12.97 -55.97
C GLY A 708 -60.74 -14.07 -55.16
N ALA A 709 -61.46 -14.81 -54.31
CA ALA A 709 -60.90 -15.92 -53.54
C ALA A 709 -60.37 -17.07 -54.44
N ASN A 710 -60.95 -17.27 -55.63
CA ASN A 710 -60.50 -18.26 -56.63
C ASN A 710 -59.36 -17.81 -57.53
N ALA A 711 -58.91 -16.55 -57.40
CA ALA A 711 -57.76 -16.07 -58.11
C ALA A 711 -56.49 -16.84 -57.71
N ALA A 712 -55.48 -16.86 -58.58
CA ALA A 712 -54.22 -17.55 -58.31
C ALA A 712 -53.51 -17.06 -57.04
N THR A 713 -53.73 -15.82 -56.63
CA THR A 713 -53.18 -15.21 -55.40
C THR A 713 -54.16 -15.21 -54.23
N GLY A 714 -55.41 -15.63 -54.44
CA GLY A 714 -56.50 -15.39 -53.50
C GLY A 714 -56.79 -13.92 -53.25
N THR A 715 -57.59 -13.66 -52.22
CA THR A 715 -58.00 -12.32 -51.78
C THR A 715 -57.49 -12.03 -50.36
N ILE A 716 -57.29 -10.76 -50.01
CA ILE A 716 -56.88 -10.34 -48.67
C ILE A 716 -58.10 -9.83 -47.91
N VAL A 717 -58.37 -10.44 -46.76
CA VAL A 717 -59.36 -9.96 -45.81
C VAL A 717 -58.67 -9.24 -44.66
N THR A 718 -59.21 -8.10 -44.28
CA THR A 718 -58.62 -7.24 -43.25
C THR A 718 -59.54 -7.07 -42.07
N GLY A 719 -58.96 -6.82 -40.91
CA GLY A 719 -59.66 -6.39 -39.71
C GLY A 719 -58.72 -5.57 -38.85
N SER A 720 -59.23 -5.04 -37.75
CA SER A 720 -58.39 -4.38 -36.75
C SER A 720 -59.07 -4.42 -35.40
N PHE A 721 -58.27 -4.34 -34.34
CA PHE A 721 -58.78 -4.10 -33.01
C PHE A 721 -57.80 -3.21 -32.24
N ASN A 722 -58.30 -2.54 -31.21
CA ASN A 722 -57.46 -1.76 -30.31
C ASN A 722 -57.06 -2.62 -29.11
N THR A 723 -55.81 -2.53 -28.65
CA THR A 723 -55.32 -3.31 -27.49
C THR A 723 -56.10 -3.04 -26.20
N SER A 724 -56.78 -1.89 -26.08
CA SER A 724 -57.72 -1.61 -24.98
C SER A 724 -58.93 -2.54 -24.95
N ALA A 725 -59.33 -3.12 -26.09
CA ALA A 725 -60.43 -4.09 -26.17
C ALA A 725 -60.11 -5.42 -25.50
N LEU A 726 -58.82 -5.69 -25.20
CA LEU A 726 -58.37 -6.88 -24.48
C LEU A 726 -58.47 -6.74 -22.95
N LEU A 727 -58.53 -5.51 -22.43
CA LEU A 727 -58.46 -5.22 -20.98
C LEU A 727 -59.42 -4.09 -20.59
N PRO A 728 -60.74 -4.33 -20.49
CA PRO A 728 -61.66 -3.33 -19.96
C PRO A 728 -61.43 -3.13 -18.45
N GLY A 729 -60.62 -2.13 -18.08
CA GLY A 729 -60.67 -1.48 -16.76
C GLY A 729 -59.84 -2.04 -15.60
N LYS A 730 -58.78 -2.84 -15.81
CA LYS A 730 -57.86 -3.24 -14.71
C LYS A 730 -56.38 -3.33 -15.14
N CYS A 731 -55.65 -2.22 -15.06
CA CYS A 731 -54.19 -2.28 -14.88
C CYS A 731 -53.88 -2.14 -13.38
N GLY A 732 -54.14 -3.21 -12.63
CA GLY A 732 -53.82 -3.35 -11.22
C GLY A 732 -53.06 -4.66 -10.99
N GLY A 733 -51.79 -4.70 -11.42
CA GLY A 733 -50.83 -5.71 -10.97
C GLY A 733 -51.03 -7.17 -11.42
N LEU A 734 -51.63 -7.42 -12.58
CA LEU A 734 -51.67 -8.77 -13.17
C LEU A 734 -50.96 -8.81 -14.53
N SER A 735 -50.13 -9.85 -14.68
CA SER A 735 -49.46 -10.28 -15.92
C SER A 735 -50.42 -10.26 -17.10
N GLY A 736 -49.94 -9.86 -18.29
CA GLY A 736 -50.81 -9.78 -19.45
C GLY A 736 -51.61 -11.06 -19.73
N GLU A 737 -52.78 -10.88 -20.34
CA GLU A 737 -53.70 -11.96 -20.71
C GLU A 737 -53.45 -12.41 -22.16
N PRO A 738 -53.20 -13.71 -22.43
CA PRO A 738 -53.15 -14.20 -23.79
C PRO A 738 -54.55 -14.10 -24.44
N PHE A 739 -54.59 -14.03 -25.77
CA PHE A 739 -55.84 -13.93 -26.51
C PHE A 739 -55.73 -14.68 -27.83
N SER A 740 -56.87 -14.99 -28.43
CA SER A 740 -56.93 -15.59 -29.76
C SER A 740 -57.68 -14.69 -30.72
N ILE A 741 -57.20 -14.60 -31.96
CA ILE A 741 -57.97 -14.06 -33.08
C ILE A 741 -58.56 -15.23 -33.86
N ILE A 742 -59.86 -15.18 -34.11
CA ILE A 742 -60.58 -16.20 -34.84
C ILE A 742 -61.02 -15.60 -36.17
N LEU A 743 -60.66 -16.25 -37.26
CA LEU A 743 -61.17 -15.95 -38.60
C LEU A 743 -62.03 -17.10 -39.08
N GLU A 744 -63.31 -16.82 -39.31
CA GLU A 744 -64.24 -17.72 -39.98
C GLU A 744 -64.43 -17.28 -41.41
N VAL A 745 -64.32 -18.21 -42.36
CA VAL A 745 -64.54 -17.97 -43.79
C VAL A 745 -65.54 -19.00 -44.30
N ASN A 746 -66.55 -18.55 -45.04
CA ASN A 746 -67.60 -19.39 -45.61
C ASN A 746 -67.79 -19.09 -47.10
N ASP A 747 -67.69 -20.13 -47.94
CA ASP A 747 -67.82 -20.09 -49.41
C ASP A 747 -69.26 -20.31 -49.91
N GLY A 748 -70.22 -20.50 -49.00
CA GLY A 748 -71.62 -20.85 -49.27
C GLY A 748 -71.96 -22.33 -49.02
N THR A 749 -70.96 -23.20 -48.93
CA THR A 749 -71.08 -24.66 -48.75
C THR A 749 -70.35 -25.13 -47.49
N THR A 750 -69.14 -24.66 -47.26
CA THR A 750 -68.25 -25.03 -46.16
C THR A 750 -67.80 -23.80 -45.39
N THR A 751 -67.68 -23.95 -44.06
CA THR A 751 -67.12 -22.92 -43.19
C THR A 751 -65.81 -23.40 -42.60
N VAL A 752 -64.76 -22.60 -42.76
CA VAL A 752 -63.45 -22.82 -42.17
C VAL A 752 -63.21 -21.82 -41.06
N THR A 753 -62.99 -22.33 -39.85
CA THR A 753 -62.57 -21.54 -38.69
C THR A 753 -61.08 -21.72 -38.47
N ARG A 754 -60.33 -20.63 -38.32
CA ARG A 754 -58.93 -20.62 -37.89
C ARG A 754 -58.77 -19.76 -36.65
N GLU A 755 -58.11 -20.30 -35.63
CA GLU A 755 -57.81 -19.62 -34.39
C GLU A 755 -56.30 -19.39 -34.28
N PHE A 756 -55.90 -18.13 -34.17
CA PHE A 756 -54.52 -17.67 -34.04
C PHE A 756 -54.29 -17.23 -32.60
N LYS A 757 -53.40 -17.93 -31.88
CA LYS A 757 -53.13 -17.66 -30.47
C LYS A 757 -52.00 -16.63 -30.31
N PHE A 758 -52.19 -15.71 -29.38
CA PHE A 758 -51.27 -14.64 -29.02
C PHE A 758 -50.98 -14.64 -27.52
N GLY A 759 -49.80 -14.21 -27.14
CA GLY A 759 -49.36 -14.10 -25.76
C GLY A 759 -48.95 -12.67 -25.43
N THR A 760 -48.85 -12.41 -24.14
CA THR A 760 -48.45 -11.12 -23.57
C THR A 760 -47.19 -11.33 -22.74
N GLN A 761 -46.23 -10.41 -22.84
CA GLN A 761 -45.05 -10.49 -21.98
C GLN A 761 -45.43 -10.26 -20.52
N SER A 762 -44.84 -11.05 -19.63
CA SER A 762 -44.90 -10.80 -18.19
C SER A 762 -43.95 -9.66 -17.84
N GLY A 763 -44.45 -8.61 -17.18
CA GLY A 763 -43.61 -7.70 -16.40
C GLY A 763 -43.53 -6.22 -16.81
N ILE A 764 -44.23 -5.73 -17.83
CA ILE A 764 -44.22 -4.29 -18.17
C ILE A 764 -45.61 -3.86 -18.69
N CYS A 765 -46.19 -2.79 -18.14
CA CYS A 765 -47.42 -2.14 -18.62
C CYS A 765 -47.18 -1.33 -19.89
#